data_AF-F2UD12-F1
#
_entry.id   AF-F2UD12-F1
#
_cell.length_a   1.000
_cell.length_b   1.000
_cell.length_c   1.000
_cell.angle_alpha   90.00
_cell.angle_beta   90.00
_cell.angle_gamma   90.00
#
_symmetry.space_group_name_H-M   'P 1'
#
loop_
_entity.id
_entity.type
_entity.pdbx_description
1 polymer ?
#
loop_
_entity_poly.entity_id
_entity_poly.type
_entity_poly.pdbx_seq_one_letter_code
_entity_poly.pdbx_strand_id
1 'polypeptide(L)'
;MSTSASEWALVAEHLLVPPPMTRIATDEQGLEAFDVLDVDVYYIRAKRDVARAFFNLMLTCRELYHDLPCAMPKWCLADVFADVAKSNYAIWSDLRLNSSLKKKPRAVKQWIDTFQMDKIKPVEAAWRERSVDATDADAPSTTIDAWLQNRFLVHCWLGVTWDSTCSFLETQVHDARFWRRFRQCGRLWLGSFTALEKWSKNVQRQEQEQQQQQQQQQQQQQQQHSYAAHGLQTARQKHEQPNQPRAEAVPSKPHQQCRLQLQQHHQQHEVEGKEGSKNGDEGEDQRQQHHHLQHHQQQHHHQQHRAAPAVFSMRARFSNQTCADRWNVLRMTALADVRGELVYLTSGRSRFSTIKACNITRVVLCDTLRFQSAAVAVEDVDCFVWTGATGTTPRRCHLQRVRCIDIRDIWSTICNNLSDLAEAGLSSVTLLNFSHDTTNLTPLIGTKHLALHRVLCSSGHEAIAAAESLQLKAIPLEIDTLNATQVSLCDLTAVPEVLHLPNATTIELQRNPNMRVTCPRHIRKLVIHHALSSLATFPDFEHADEVCFALESIEISALESIEIPALTPEQLASLGRRVDKLQLLHCIDDIRDLNVIPSRVVVFVMKREVEAPVPPCVQLLKVFFEHDLHCSFVQHVPQVLLQQDTYAGADVPMHDFHLLSGRKLLELVSCRLEGELADCEHVRLADCSGSVAMASMTSLHVENATVGGSTTPLHQQSQHGQTKRLASAGVRSTGGDDGGGSGGDGGNNNNSSNNDNSNDGGDDDDDDDDGDDDDDDDDDDDDDASAGVLVINRIQDVNHCRILTCNIKDFACISSVQRLILDNCGFDGVDNIPPVTSLVVKYCSTIDEEWRWPDVTLVNRSPEEMRQILLAGKRHYECCSDTSCSEDDDGDDNGDDDYDFDDDSEDDDDYDDYDDDDDDDDWW
;
A
#
# COMPACT_ATOMS: atom_id res chain seq x y z
N MET A 1 -15.58 16.98 -34.14
CA MET A 1 -15.75 15.51 -34.16
C MET A 1 -15.80 15.08 -32.71
N SER A 2 -16.94 14.56 -32.23
CA SER A 2 -17.04 14.03 -30.87
C SER A 2 -16.39 12.64 -30.86
N THR A 3 -15.23 12.51 -30.23
CA THR A 3 -14.64 11.19 -29.95
C THR A 3 -15.59 10.42 -29.04
N SER A 4 -15.87 9.17 -29.39
CA SER A 4 -16.76 8.28 -28.63
C SER A 4 -16.15 7.88 -27.29
N ALA A 5 -16.99 7.56 -26.30
CA ALA A 5 -16.52 7.07 -24.99
C ALA A 5 -15.64 5.80 -25.11
N SER A 6 -15.89 4.96 -26.11
CA SER A 6 -15.07 3.79 -26.43
C SER A 6 -13.65 4.14 -26.88
N GLU A 7 -13.46 5.23 -27.62
CA GLU A 7 -12.12 5.69 -28.01
C GLU A 7 -11.37 6.25 -26.80
N TRP A 8 -12.07 6.99 -25.94
CA TRP A 8 -11.50 7.46 -24.67
C TRP A 8 -11.20 6.33 -23.69
N ALA A 9 -11.93 5.21 -23.74
CA ALA A 9 -11.62 4.02 -22.94
C ALA A 9 -10.25 3.43 -23.32
N LEU A 10 -9.87 3.44 -24.60
CA LEU A 10 -8.53 3.00 -25.02
C LEU A 10 -7.43 3.92 -24.48
N VAL A 11 -7.67 5.24 -24.50
CA VAL A 11 -6.75 6.23 -23.90
C VAL A 11 -6.63 6.00 -22.40
N ALA A 12 -7.77 5.80 -21.73
CA ALA A 12 -7.80 5.54 -20.31
C ALA A 12 -7.15 4.21 -19.94
N GLU A 13 -7.32 3.16 -20.74
CA GLU A 13 -6.62 1.88 -20.56
C GLU A 13 -5.10 2.07 -20.64
N HIS A 14 -4.61 2.88 -21.58
CA HIS A 14 -3.20 3.26 -21.63
C HIS A 14 -2.74 4.09 -20.42
N LEU A 15 -3.62 4.91 -19.81
CA LEU A 15 -3.31 5.58 -18.55
C LEU A 15 -3.24 4.60 -17.38
N LEU A 16 -4.09 3.56 -17.39
CA LEU A 16 -4.18 2.56 -16.32
C LEU A 16 -3.07 1.53 -16.36
N VAL A 17 -2.49 1.29 -17.53
CA VAL A 17 -1.18 0.65 -17.63
C VAL A 17 -0.21 1.65 -17.01
N PRO A 18 0.37 1.38 -15.82
CA PRO A 18 1.43 2.25 -15.32
C PRO A 18 2.43 2.42 -16.46
N PRO A 19 2.92 3.64 -16.73
CA PRO A 19 3.88 3.85 -17.80
C PRO A 19 4.89 2.73 -17.68
N PRO A 20 5.26 2.02 -18.76
CA PRO A 20 6.39 1.14 -18.66
C PRO A 20 7.47 2.05 -18.10
N MET A 21 7.83 1.88 -16.82
CA MET A 21 9.19 2.16 -16.41
C MET A 21 9.95 1.58 -17.58
N THR A 22 10.67 2.43 -18.34
CA THR A 22 11.60 1.99 -19.36
C THR A 22 12.16 0.71 -18.80
N ARG A 23 11.80 -0.45 -19.37
CA ARG A 23 11.98 -1.75 -18.71
C ARG A 23 13.48 -1.95 -18.54
N ILE A 24 14.05 -1.34 -17.50
CA ILE A 24 15.12 -1.89 -16.71
C ILE A 24 14.45 -3.16 -16.24
N ALA A 25 14.80 -4.28 -16.89
CA ALA A 25 14.11 -5.55 -16.77
C ALA A 25 14.06 -6.03 -15.31
N THR A 26 13.11 -5.55 -14.52
CA THR A 26 12.77 -6.07 -13.21
C THR A 26 11.44 -6.79 -13.36
N ASP A 27 11.53 -8.06 -13.77
CA ASP A 27 10.41 -9.00 -13.65
C ASP A 27 9.93 -9.00 -12.19
N GLU A 28 8.61 -8.96 -12.02
CA GLU A 28 7.83 -8.79 -10.77
C GLU A 28 8.06 -9.85 -9.66
N GLN A 29 9.15 -10.61 -9.70
CA GLN A 29 9.49 -11.68 -8.76
C GLN A 29 10.93 -11.58 -8.23
N GLY A 30 11.48 -10.37 -8.10
CA GLY A 30 12.86 -10.17 -7.61
C GLY A 30 13.07 -8.93 -6.72
N LEU A 31 12.01 -8.40 -6.11
CA LEU A 31 12.06 -7.16 -5.33
C LEU A 31 12.25 -7.37 -3.81
N GLU A 32 12.47 -8.60 -3.33
CA GLU A 32 12.59 -8.86 -1.88
C GLU A 32 13.94 -8.47 -1.25
N ALA A 33 14.95 -8.06 -2.05
CA ALA A 33 16.28 -7.67 -1.54
C ALA A 33 16.75 -6.25 -1.92
N PHE A 34 15.88 -5.44 -2.54
CA PHE A 34 16.11 -3.99 -2.59
C PHE A 34 15.69 -3.39 -1.25
N ASP A 35 16.18 -2.21 -0.90
CA ASP A 35 15.58 -1.42 0.19
C ASP A 35 14.10 -1.15 -0.15
N VAL A 36 13.23 -2.06 0.31
CA VAL A 36 11.85 -2.30 -0.16
C VAL A 36 10.98 -1.05 0.04
N LEU A 37 11.40 -0.15 0.92
CA LEU A 37 10.65 1.05 1.26
C LEU A 37 10.51 1.99 0.06
N ASP A 38 11.49 2.12 -0.83
CA ASP A 38 11.45 3.19 -1.84
C ASP A 38 10.75 2.79 -3.15
N VAL A 39 10.92 1.53 -3.59
CA VAL A 39 10.27 1.03 -4.81
C VAL A 39 8.77 0.83 -4.60
N ASP A 40 8.33 0.35 -3.44
CA ASP A 40 6.91 0.22 -3.12
C ASP A 40 6.25 1.59 -3.01
N VAL A 41 6.92 2.56 -2.37
CA VAL A 41 6.43 3.93 -2.28
C VAL A 41 6.28 4.53 -3.67
N TYR A 42 7.25 4.33 -4.58
CA TYR A 42 7.14 4.75 -5.97
C TYR A 42 5.98 4.07 -6.70
N TYR A 43 5.85 2.75 -6.62
CA TYR A 43 4.79 2.00 -7.32
C TYR A 43 3.39 2.37 -6.83
N ILE A 44 3.21 2.50 -5.51
CA ILE A 44 1.95 2.98 -4.92
C ILE A 44 1.66 4.41 -5.36
N ARG A 45 2.68 5.28 -5.40
CA ARG A 45 2.53 6.66 -5.90
C ARG A 45 2.14 6.67 -7.38
N ALA A 46 2.80 5.88 -8.23
CA ALA A 46 2.50 5.76 -9.65
C ALA A 46 1.06 5.29 -9.86
N LYS A 47 0.60 4.25 -9.15
CA LYS A 47 -0.80 3.81 -9.17
C LYS A 47 -1.79 4.90 -8.76
N ARG A 48 -1.47 5.68 -7.71
CA ARG A 48 -2.30 6.81 -7.27
C ARG A 48 -2.34 7.92 -8.30
N ASP A 49 -1.23 8.21 -8.96
CA ASP A 49 -1.12 9.23 -9.99
C ASP A 49 -1.87 8.82 -11.26
N VAL A 50 -1.79 7.55 -11.64
CA VAL A 50 -2.59 6.91 -12.70
C VAL A 50 -4.08 7.06 -12.42
N ALA A 51 -4.53 6.69 -11.21
CA ALA A 51 -5.94 6.86 -10.84
C ALA A 51 -6.35 8.33 -10.85
N ARG A 52 -5.49 9.24 -10.39
CA ARG A 52 -5.76 10.69 -10.46
C ARG A 52 -5.87 11.18 -11.90
N ALA A 53 -4.99 10.76 -12.79
CA ALA A 53 -5.04 11.09 -14.20
C ALA A 53 -6.35 10.60 -14.84
N PHE A 54 -6.76 9.37 -14.51
CA PHE A 54 -8.04 8.80 -14.94
C PHE A 54 -9.24 9.63 -14.44
N PHE A 55 -9.28 10.02 -13.17
CA PHE A 55 -10.35 10.88 -12.63
C PHE A 55 -10.34 12.27 -13.25
N ASN A 56 -9.16 12.86 -13.48
CA ASN A 56 -9.04 14.14 -14.17
C ASN A 56 -9.60 14.04 -15.58
N LEU A 57 -9.33 12.95 -16.30
CA LEU A 57 -9.89 12.68 -17.63
C LEU A 57 -11.42 12.60 -17.58
N MET A 58 -11.98 11.84 -16.63
CA MET A 58 -13.44 11.77 -16.43
C MET A 58 -14.07 13.14 -16.17
N LEU A 59 -13.37 14.03 -15.47
CA LEU A 59 -13.87 15.36 -15.09
C LEU A 59 -13.72 16.41 -16.20
N THR A 60 -13.10 16.08 -17.34
CA THR A 60 -12.92 17.04 -18.45
C THR A 60 -14.23 17.44 -19.12
N CYS A 61 -15.22 16.54 -19.20
CA CYS A 61 -16.55 16.86 -19.70
C CYS A 61 -17.63 15.92 -19.14
N ARG A 62 -18.90 16.34 -19.29
CA ARG A 62 -20.06 15.59 -18.78
C ARG A 62 -20.22 14.21 -19.43
N GLU A 63 -19.93 14.08 -20.72
CA GLU A 63 -20.06 12.82 -21.45
C GLU A 63 -19.06 11.79 -20.92
N LEU A 64 -17.78 12.15 -20.80
CA LEU A 64 -16.75 11.28 -20.23
C LEU A 64 -17.03 10.91 -18.79
N TYR A 65 -17.56 11.83 -18.01
CA TYR A 65 -17.92 11.54 -16.65
C TYR A 65 -18.94 10.40 -16.51
N HIS A 66 -19.91 10.35 -17.42
CA HIS A 66 -20.98 9.34 -17.39
C HIS A 66 -20.63 8.07 -18.15
N ASP A 67 -20.00 8.19 -19.31
CA ASP A 67 -19.87 7.09 -20.27
C ASP A 67 -18.52 6.37 -20.15
N LEU A 68 -17.43 7.10 -19.82
CA LEU A 68 -16.10 6.51 -19.72
C LEU A 68 -16.03 5.38 -18.68
N PRO A 69 -16.55 5.54 -17.44
CA PRO A 69 -16.51 4.46 -16.46
C PRO A 69 -17.22 3.19 -16.93
N CYS A 70 -18.34 3.35 -17.63
CA CYS A 70 -19.10 2.21 -18.17
C CYS A 70 -18.41 1.56 -19.38
N ALA A 71 -17.53 2.28 -20.07
CA ALA A 71 -16.70 1.74 -21.15
C ALA A 71 -15.42 1.04 -20.63
N MET A 72 -15.01 1.30 -19.39
CA MET A 72 -13.86 0.64 -18.76
C MET A 72 -14.22 -0.74 -18.19
N PRO A 73 -13.24 -1.68 -18.13
CA PRO A 73 -13.40 -2.93 -17.39
C PRO A 73 -13.85 -2.68 -15.95
N LYS A 74 -14.76 -3.53 -15.45
CA LYS A 74 -15.20 -3.47 -14.06
C LYS A 74 -14.00 -3.63 -13.13
N TRP A 75 -13.99 -2.80 -12.09
CA TRP A 75 -13.00 -2.82 -11.01
C TRP A 75 -11.57 -2.54 -11.47
N CYS A 76 -11.38 -1.85 -12.60
CA CYS A 76 -10.07 -1.53 -13.16
C CYS A 76 -9.16 -0.71 -12.23
N LEU A 77 -9.71 -0.02 -11.22
CA LEU A 77 -8.97 0.71 -10.19
C LEU A 77 -9.01 0.04 -8.81
N ALA A 78 -9.57 -1.17 -8.68
CA ALA A 78 -9.73 -1.84 -7.40
C ALA A 78 -8.40 -2.04 -6.67
N ASP A 79 -7.33 -2.42 -7.40
CA ASP A 79 -6.01 -2.58 -6.81
C ASP A 79 -5.43 -1.25 -6.32
N VAL A 80 -5.71 -0.14 -7.00
CA VAL A 80 -5.29 1.19 -6.50
C VAL A 80 -5.97 1.51 -5.17
N PHE A 81 -7.24 1.12 -5.01
CA PHE A 81 -7.96 1.29 -3.74
C PHE A 81 -7.55 0.27 -2.67
N ALA A 82 -7.14 -0.93 -3.08
CA ALA A 82 -6.73 -2.01 -2.17
C ALA A 82 -5.26 -1.86 -1.71
N ASP A 83 -4.36 -1.37 -2.56
CA ASP A 83 -2.90 -1.34 -2.30
C ASP A 83 -2.50 -0.25 -1.29
N VAL A 84 -3.30 0.81 -1.15
CA VAL A 84 -3.17 1.74 -0.01
C VAL A 84 -3.34 1.01 1.34
N ALA A 85 -3.96 -0.18 1.34
CA ALA A 85 -3.98 -1.09 2.49
C ALA A 85 -2.89 -2.18 2.45
N LYS A 86 -2.46 -2.65 1.26
CA LYS A 86 -1.44 -3.71 1.09
C LYS A 86 0.02 -3.27 1.28
N SER A 87 0.34 -1.98 1.18
CA SER A 87 1.68 -1.41 1.50
C SER A 87 2.23 -1.82 2.87
N ASN A 88 1.36 -2.32 3.75
CA ASN A 88 1.70 -2.80 5.09
C ASN A 88 1.93 -4.33 5.17
N TYR A 89 1.77 -5.06 4.05
CA TYR A 89 1.75 -6.51 3.97
C TYR A 89 2.88 -7.14 3.13
N ALA A 90 3.63 -6.36 2.34
CA ALA A 90 4.73 -6.91 1.52
C ALA A 90 6.02 -7.19 2.32
N ILE A 91 6.16 -6.64 3.53
CA ILE A 91 7.29 -6.85 4.46
C ILE A 91 7.19 -8.17 5.26
N TRP A 92 6.81 -9.30 4.65
CA TRP A 92 6.30 -10.48 5.40
C TRP A 92 7.00 -11.80 5.08
N SER A 93 8.33 -11.78 4.98
CA SER A 93 9.17 -12.99 5.04
C SER A 93 9.86 -13.22 6.40
N ASP A 94 9.84 -12.27 7.36
CA ASP A 94 10.37 -12.48 8.72
C ASP A 94 9.43 -12.02 9.87
N LEU A 95 8.91 -13.02 10.59
CA LEU A 95 8.49 -13.12 12.00
C LEU A 95 7.67 -12.02 12.73
N ARG A 96 7.50 -10.79 12.23
CA ARG A 96 6.74 -9.71 12.92
C ARG A 96 5.30 -9.56 12.41
N LEU A 97 4.60 -10.69 12.28
CA LEU A 97 3.25 -10.78 11.70
C LEU A 97 2.09 -10.24 12.57
N ASN A 98 2.31 -9.70 13.77
CA ASN A 98 1.18 -9.38 14.67
C ASN A 98 0.75 -7.91 14.71
N SER A 99 1.57 -6.98 14.24
CA SER A 99 1.26 -5.53 14.30
C SER A 99 0.55 -5.00 13.05
N SER A 100 0.95 -5.43 11.85
CA SER A 100 0.46 -4.84 10.58
C SER A 100 -0.88 -5.41 10.07
N LEU A 101 -1.21 -6.67 10.42
CA LEU A 101 -2.52 -7.30 10.19
C LEU A 101 -3.69 -6.57 10.90
N LYS A 102 -3.39 -5.60 11.78
CA LYS A 102 -4.39 -4.74 12.43
C LYS A 102 -4.86 -3.58 11.55
N LYS A 103 -4.13 -3.20 10.49
CA LYS A 103 -4.51 -2.06 9.65
C LYS A 103 -5.75 -2.40 8.82
N LYS A 104 -6.84 -1.68 9.09
CA LYS A 104 -8.12 -1.81 8.38
C LYS A 104 -7.91 -1.44 6.90
N PRO A 105 -8.46 -2.21 5.94
CA PRO A 105 -8.58 -1.71 4.57
C PRO A 105 -9.24 -0.33 4.62
N ARG A 106 -8.75 0.63 3.84
CA ARG A 106 -9.33 1.98 3.76
C ARG A 106 -10.69 1.88 3.03
N ALA A 107 -11.69 1.37 3.72
CA ALA A 107 -13.07 1.43 3.30
C ALA A 107 -13.53 2.89 3.38
N VAL A 108 -14.14 3.39 2.32
CA VAL A 108 -14.61 4.76 2.27
C VAL A 108 -15.86 4.86 3.14
N LYS A 109 -15.74 5.49 4.31
CA LYS A 109 -16.84 5.72 5.26
C LYS A 109 -17.70 6.91 4.87
N GLN A 110 -17.06 7.97 4.38
CA GLN A 110 -17.72 9.21 3.99
C GLN A 110 -17.89 9.23 2.47
N TRP A 111 -19.15 9.23 2.04
CA TRP A 111 -19.46 9.31 0.63
C TRP A 111 -19.36 10.74 0.13
N ILE A 112 -18.60 10.91 -0.96
CA ILE A 112 -18.55 12.08 -1.86
C ILE A 112 -18.58 13.42 -1.12
N ASP A 113 -17.46 13.72 -0.48
CA ASP A 113 -16.69 14.94 -0.78
C ASP A 113 -15.76 15.35 0.38
N THR A 114 -14.73 14.56 0.64
CA THR A 114 -13.55 15.08 1.35
C THR A 114 -12.81 16.16 0.53
N PHE A 115 -13.26 16.45 -0.71
CA PHE A 115 -12.69 17.49 -1.59
C PHE A 115 -13.68 18.53 -2.15
N GLN A 116 -15.01 18.37 -2.04
CA GLN A 116 -15.98 19.28 -2.67
C GLN A 116 -17.25 19.62 -1.84
N MET A 117 -17.34 19.25 -0.55
CA MET A 117 -18.52 19.50 0.30
C MET A 117 -18.82 21.00 0.37
N ASP A 118 -17.76 21.81 0.42
CA ASP A 118 -17.83 23.27 0.41
C ASP A 118 -18.36 23.84 -0.91
N LYS A 119 -18.27 23.08 -2.02
CA LYS A 119 -18.76 23.49 -3.35
C LYS A 119 -20.20 23.06 -3.63
N ILE A 120 -20.75 22.09 -2.88
CA ILE A 120 -22.15 21.65 -3.08
C ILE A 120 -23.15 22.57 -2.38
N LYS A 121 -22.84 23.08 -1.18
CA LYS A 121 -23.76 23.97 -0.42
C LYS A 121 -24.26 25.19 -1.22
N PRO A 122 -23.42 25.90 -2.00
CA PRO A 122 -23.89 27.03 -2.83
C PRO A 122 -24.80 26.60 -3.97
N VAL A 123 -24.60 25.39 -4.51
CA VAL A 123 -25.39 24.86 -5.62
C VAL A 123 -26.78 24.46 -5.12
N GLU A 124 -26.90 23.77 -3.98
CA GLU A 124 -28.22 23.45 -3.43
C GLU A 124 -29.08 24.70 -3.15
N ALA A 125 -28.46 25.78 -2.65
CA ALA A 125 -29.14 27.06 -2.45
C ALA A 125 -29.64 27.66 -3.78
N ALA A 126 -28.77 27.71 -4.81
CA ALA A 126 -29.13 28.23 -6.13
C ALA A 126 -30.21 27.43 -6.87
N TRP A 127 -30.28 26.12 -6.64
CA TRP A 127 -31.32 25.26 -7.24
C TRP A 127 -32.66 25.40 -6.54
N ARG A 128 -32.68 25.60 -5.21
CA ARG A 128 -33.92 25.93 -4.48
C ARG A 128 -34.51 27.27 -4.92
N GLU A 129 -33.67 28.26 -5.21
CA GLU A 129 -34.14 29.57 -5.70
C GLU A 129 -34.67 29.54 -7.15
N ARG A 130 -34.07 28.72 -8.04
CA ARG A 130 -34.53 28.62 -9.45
C ARG A 130 -35.76 27.73 -9.66
N SER A 131 -36.09 26.85 -8.71
CA SER A 131 -37.19 25.90 -8.85
C SER A 131 -38.59 26.53 -8.77
N VAL A 132 -38.73 27.80 -8.40
CA VAL A 132 -40.04 28.40 -8.12
C VAL A 132 -40.73 28.96 -9.39
N ASP A 133 -39.99 29.23 -10.46
CA ASP A 133 -40.53 29.96 -11.64
C ASP A 133 -40.57 29.17 -12.97
N ALA A 134 -40.07 27.93 -13.03
CA ALA A 134 -40.06 27.14 -14.27
C ALA A 134 -41.26 26.17 -14.34
N THR A 135 -42.31 26.56 -15.08
CA THR A 135 -43.52 25.75 -15.34
C THR A 135 -43.37 24.78 -16.53
N ASP A 136 -42.14 24.43 -16.90
CA ASP A 136 -41.87 23.57 -18.05
C ASP A 136 -41.96 22.08 -17.64
N ALA A 137 -43.13 21.48 -17.86
CA ALA A 137 -43.56 20.22 -17.27
C ALA A 137 -42.91 18.95 -17.87
N ASP A 138 -42.05 19.06 -18.89
CA ASP A 138 -41.59 17.90 -19.67
C ASP A 138 -40.05 17.70 -19.74
N ALA A 139 -39.25 18.53 -19.07
CA ALA A 139 -37.82 18.23 -18.91
C ALA A 139 -37.65 17.22 -17.75
N PRO A 140 -37.04 16.04 -17.96
CA PRO A 140 -36.75 15.12 -16.88
C PRO A 140 -35.76 15.81 -15.93
N SER A 141 -36.28 16.42 -14.87
CA SER A 141 -35.47 16.94 -13.79
C SER A 141 -34.73 15.74 -13.21
N THR A 142 -33.49 15.53 -13.64
CA THR A 142 -32.57 14.64 -12.95
C THR A 142 -32.44 15.22 -11.55
N THR A 143 -33.18 14.65 -10.61
CA THR A 143 -33.12 15.04 -9.20
C THR A 143 -31.67 14.89 -8.76
N ILE A 144 -31.21 15.78 -7.87
CA ILE A 144 -29.86 15.74 -7.31
C ILE A 144 -29.55 14.32 -6.79
N ASP A 145 -30.55 13.64 -6.21
CA ASP A 145 -30.48 12.24 -5.78
C ASP A 145 -30.12 11.27 -6.89
N ALA A 146 -30.76 11.36 -8.06
CA ALA A 146 -30.46 10.47 -9.19
C ALA A 146 -29.04 10.69 -9.73
N TRP A 147 -28.59 11.95 -9.76
CA TRP A 147 -27.21 12.29 -10.15
C TRP A 147 -26.20 11.74 -9.13
N LEU A 148 -26.45 11.95 -7.84
CA LEU A 148 -25.69 11.43 -6.71
C LEU A 148 -25.60 9.90 -6.79
N GLN A 149 -26.72 9.18 -6.91
CA GLN A 149 -26.73 7.72 -7.08
C GLN A 149 -25.90 7.24 -8.27
N ASN A 150 -26.02 7.89 -9.43
CA ASN A 150 -25.23 7.53 -10.62
C ASN A 150 -23.73 7.66 -10.34
N ARG A 151 -23.33 8.74 -9.67
CA ARG A 151 -21.95 8.99 -9.29
C ARG A 151 -21.44 7.95 -8.28
N PHE A 152 -22.25 7.57 -7.28
CA PHE A 152 -21.93 6.46 -6.37
C PHE A 152 -21.58 5.19 -7.15
N LEU A 153 -22.47 4.82 -8.07
CA LEU A 153 -22.37 3.58 -8.85
C LEU A 153 -21.18 3.59 -9.81
N VAL A 154 -20.80 4.75 -10.35
CA VAL A 154 -19.57 4.93 -11.13
C VAL A 154 -18.34 4.60 -10.28
N HIS A 155 -18.23 5.13 -9.07
CA HIS A 155 -17.11 4.81 -8.18
C HIS A 155 -17.08 3.33 -7.78
N CYS A 156 -18.24 2.72 -7.55
CA CYS A 156 -18.35 1.27 -7.35
C CYS A 156 -17.81 0.48 -8.55
N TRP A 157 -18.21 0.89 -9.77
CA TRP A 157 -17.77 0.27 -11.01
C TRP A 157 -16.25 0.32 -11.16
N LEU A 158 -15.63 1.44 -10.79
CA LEU A 158 -14.17 1.58 -10.83
C LEU A 158 -13.44 0.74 -9.76
N GLY A 159 -14.14 0.25 -8.73
CA GLY A 159 -13.56 -0.64 -7.73
C GLY A 159 -13.47 -0.06 -6.31
N VAL A 160 -14.11 1.08 -6.03
CA VAL A 160 -14.18 1.63 -4.67
C VAL A 160 -14.95 0.65 -3.76
N THR A 161 -14.38 0.38 -2.59
CA THR A 161 -15.02 -0.42 -1.54
C THR A 161 -15.56 0.47 -0.43
N TRP A 162 -16.87 0.37 -0.19
CA TRP A 162 -17.60 1.23 0.74
C TRP A 162 -17.74 0.57 2.10
N ASP A 163 -17.54 1.33 3.18
CA ASP A 163 -17.86 0.83 4.50
C ASP A 163 -19.38 0.65 4.64
N SER A 164 -19.81 -0.45 5.25
CA SER A 164 -21.20 -0.70 5.60
C SER A 164 -21.86 0.39 6.45
N THR A 165 -21.08 1.22 7.16
CA THR A 165 -21.58 2.38 7.91
C THR A 165 -21.67 3.65 7.06
N CYS A 166 -21.49 3.56 5.74
CA CYS A 166 -21.62 4.70 4.84
C CYS A 166 -23.05 5.25 4.89
N SER A 167 -23.21 6.48 5.36
CA SER A 167 -24.52 7.13 5.55
C SER A 167 -25.34 7.17 4.26
N PHE A 168 -24.71 7.38 3.11
CA PHE A 168 -25.43 7.34 1.85
C PHE A 168 -25.96 5.95 1.50
N LEU A 169 -25.17 4.89 1.70
CA LEU A 169 -25.68 3.53 1.50
C LEU A 169 -26.86 3.25 2.42
N GLU A 170 -26.82 3.74 3.66
CA GLU A 170 -27.93 3.62 4.61
C GLU A 170 -29.19 4.39 4.14
N THR A 171 -29.05 5.58 3.54
CA THR A 171 -30.21 6.33 3.00
C THR A 171 -30.77 5.71 1.72
N GLN A 172 -29.93 5.06 0.90
CA GLN A 172 -30.36 4.39 -0.32
C GLN A 172 -31.01 3.03 -0.08
N VAL A 173 -31.09 2.55 1.17
CA VAL A 173 -31.72 1.25 1.49
C VAL A 173 -33.11 1.14 0.86
N HIS A 174 -33.91 2.21 0.80
CA HIS A 174 -35.28 2.13 0.26
C HIS A 174 -35.38 2.18 -1.29
N ASP A 175 -34.30 2.49 -2.02
CA ASP A 175 -34.35 2.60 -3.49
C ASP A 175 -33.99 1.28 -4.19
N ALA A 176 -35.02 0.53 -4.60
CA ALA A 176 -34.86 -0.73 -5.32
C ALA A 176 -34.12 -0.61 -6.68
N ARG A 177 -34.16 0.56 -7.35
CA ARG A 177 -33.46 0.77 -8.62
C ARG A 177 -31.97 0.93 -8.37
N PHE A 178 -31.59 1.67 -7.33
CA PHE A 178 -30.20 1.80 -6.90
C PHE A 178 -29.60 0.43 -6.59
N TRP A 179 -30.24 -0.38 -5.72
CA TRP A 179 -29.71 -1.70 -5.34
C TRP A 179 -29.58 -2.68 -6.50
N ARG A 180 -30.49 -2.63 -7.48
CA ARG A 180 -30.37 -3.45 -8.70
C ARG A 180 -29.06 -3.16 -9.43
N ARG A 181 -28.63 -1.90 -9.50
CA ARG A 181 -27.37 -1.50 -10.13
C ARG A 181 -26.17 -1.74 -9.22
N PHE A 182 -26.31 -1.42 -7.94
CA PHE A 182 -25.26 -1.67 -6.95
C PHE A 182 -24.93 -3.16 -6.82
N ARG A 183 -25.89 -4.07 -7.00
CA ARG A 183 -25.63 -5.53 -7.07
C ARG A 183 -24.72 -5.94 -8.23
N GLN A 184 -24.54 -5.11 -9.25
CA GLN A 184 -23.73 -5.45 -10.43
C GLN A 184 -22.28 -4.97 -10.36
N CYS A 185 -21.98 -4.00 -9.47
CA CYS A 185 -20.66 -3.38 -9.36
C CYS A 185 -20.22 -3.02 -7.94
N GLY A 186 -21.14 -3.01 -6.97
CA GLY A 186 -20.96 -2.56 -5.60
C GLY A 186 -20.05 -3.48 -4.79
N ARG A 187 -19.12 -2.86 -4.05
CA ARG A 187 -18.19 -3.54 -3.14
C ARG A 187 -18.44 -3.02 -1.74
N LEU A 188 -18.71 -3.93 -0.80
CA LEU A 188 -19.06 -3.58 0.58
C LEU A 188 -18.01 -4.11 1.55
N TRP A 189 -17.50 -3.27 2.46
CA TRP A 189 -16.64 -3.66 3.57
C TRP A 189 -17.44 -3.71 4.88
N LEU A 190 -17.40 -4.86 5.52
CA LEU A 190 -18.02 -5.13 6.81
C LEU A 190 -16.92 -5.21 7.87
N GLY A 191 -16.64 -4.08 8.52
CA GLY A 191 -15.51 -3.94 9.43
C GLY A 191 -15.61 -4.74 10.73
N SER A 192 -16.78 -5.29 11.05
CA SER A 192 -17.02 -6.12 12.23
C SER A 192 -18.17 -7.11 12.01
N PHE A 193 -18.30 -8.08 12.91
CA PHE A 193 -19.48 -8.97 12.93
C PHE A 193 -20.77 -8.20 13.21
N THR A 194 -20.75 -7.25 14.15
CA THR A 194 -21.89 -6.37 14.47
C THR A 194 -22.36 -5.55 13.27
N ALA A 195 -21.43 -5.11 12.41
CA ALA A 195 -21.77 -4.39 11.18
C ALA A 195 -22.59 -5.26 10.21
N LEU A 196 -22.24 -6.54 10.07
CA LEU A 196 -23.04 -7.51 9.28
C LEU A 196 -24.42 -7.74 9.90
N GLU A 197 -24.53 -7.80 11.23
CA GLU A 197 -25.84 -7.92 11.88
C GLU A 197 -26.71 -6.69 11.66
N LYS A 198 -26.14 -5.49 11.82
CA LYS A 198 -26.84 -4.22 11.54
C LYS A 198 -27.31 -4.17 10.09
N TRP A 199 -26.42 -4.51 9.16
CA TRP A 199 -26.75 -4.62 7.74
C TRP A 199 -27.92 -5.56 7.47
N SER A 200 -27.86 -6.78 8.01
CA SER A 200 -28.93 -7.76 7.84
C SER A 200 -30.26 -7.29 8.40
N LYS A 201 -30.27 -6.62 9.56
CA LYS A 201 -31.50 -6.06 10.14
C LYS A 201 -32.10 -4.98 9.23
N ASN A 202 -31.26 -4.12 8.65
CA ASN A 202 -31.69 -3.09 7.71
C ASN A 202 -32.31 -3.69 6.44
N VAL A 203 -31.67 -4.71 5.85
CA VAL A 203 -32.19 -5.43 4.67
C VAL A 203 -33.53 -6.13 5.00
N GLN A 204 -33.63 -6.80 6.14
CA GLN A 204 -34.88 -7.45 6.57
C GLN A 204 -36.02 -6.45 6.80
N ARG A 205 -35.74 -5.30 7.41
CA ARG A 205 -36.73 -4.23 7.62
C ARG A 205 -37.26 -3.72 6.27
N GLN A 206 -36.37 -3.52 5.30
CA GLN A 206 -36.76 -3.11 3.95
C GLN A 206 -37.63 -4.15 3.25
N GLU A 207 -37.28 -5.43 3.34
CA GLU A 207 -38.10 -6.53 2.80
C GLU A 207 -39.49 -6.56 3.43
N GLN A 208 -39.58 -6.36 4.75
CA GLN A 208 -40.86 -6.29 5.47
C GLN A 208 -41.69 -5.07 5.06
N GLU A 209 -41.08 -3.89 4.93
CA GLU A 209 -41.76 -2.69 4.46
C GLU A 209 -42.29 -2.85 3.03
N GLN A 210 -41.51 -3.44 2.13
CA GLN A 210 -41.95 -3.73 0.76
C GLN A 210 -43.09 -4.74 0.72
N GLN A 211 -43.02 -5.81 1.53
CA GLN A 211 -44.10 -6.78 1.67
C GLN A 211 -45.37 -6.13 2.22
N GLN A 212 -45.26 -5.26 3.23
CA GLN A 212 -46.42 -4.53 3.78
C GLN A 212 -47.03 -3.57 2.75
N GLN A 213 -46.20 -2.83 2.00
CA GLN A 213 -46.69 -1.95 0.92
C GLN A 213 -47.38 -2.75 -0.18
N GLN A 214 -46.83 -3.90 -0.57
CA GLN A 214 -47.44 -4.76 -1.58
C GLN A 214 -48.77 -5.36 -1.09
N GLN A 215 -48.84 -5.81 0.17
CA GLN A 215 -50.09 -6.30 0.78
C GLN A 215 -51.13 -5.18 0.85
N GLN A 216 -50.75 -3.96 1.24
CA GLN A 216 -51.67 -2.81 1.25
C GLN A 216 -52.18 -2.49 -0.16
N GLN A 217 -51.32 -2.52 -1.18
CA GLN A 217 -51.73 -2.33 -2.58
C GLN A 217 -52.68 -3.44 -3.05
N GLN A 218 -52.41 -4.71 -2.70
CA GLN A 218 -53.31 -5.81 -3.03
C GLN A 218 -54.66 -5.68 -2.32
N GLN A 219 -54.68 -5.28 -1.04
CA GLN A 219 -55.93 -5.01 -0.32
C GLN A 219 -56.70 -3.84 -0.94
N GLN A 220 -56.03 -2.76 -1.35
CA GLN A 220 -56.67 -1.64 -2.05
C GLN A 220 -57.24 -2.08 -3.41
N GLN A 221 -56.52 -2.91 -4.17
CA GLN A 221 -57.03 -3.46 -5.43
C GLN A 221 -58.23 -4.39 -5.21
N GLN A 222 -58.20 -5.25 -4.19
CA GLN A 222 -59.33 -6.11 -3.84
C GLN A 222 -60.55 -5.29 -3.38
N GLN A 223 -60.33 -4.22 -2.61
CA GLN A 223 -61.41 -3.30 -2.23
C GLN A 223 -61.97 -2.59 -3.46
N GLN A 224 -61.15 -2.10 -4.37
CA GLN A 224 -61.60 -1.49 -5.63
C GLN A 224 -62.38 -2.49 -6.50
N HIS A 225 -61.95 -3.74 -6.59
CA HIS A 225 -62.69 -4.80 -7.27
C HIS A 225 -64.02 -5.12 -6.59
N SER A 226 -64.06 -5.16 -5.25
CA SER A 226 -65.29 -5.34 -4.48
C SER A 226 -66.27 -4.18 -4.69
N TYR A 227 -65.80 -2.94 -4.66
CA TYR A 227 -66.62 -1.76 -4.96
C TYR A 227 -67.11 -1.74 -6.42
N ALA A 228 -66.29 -2.16 -7.38
CA ALA A 228 -66.72 -2.30 -8.77
C ALA A 228 -67.77 -3.41 -8.95
N ALA A 229 -67.61 -4.54 -8.27
CA ALA A 229 -68.57 -5.64 -8.30
C ALA A 229 -69.91 -5.26 -7.63
N HIS A 230 -69.88 -4.59 -6.48
CA HIS A 230 -71.07 -4.04 -5.83
C HIS A 230 -71.71 -2.92 -6.66
N GLY A 231 -70.93 -2.06 -7.31
CA GLY A 231 -71.43 -1.03 -8.23
C GLY A 231 -72.21 -1.65 -9.41
N LEU A 232 -71.72 -2.76 -9.97
CA LEU A 232 -72.42 -3.51 -11.02
C LEU A 232 -73.70 -4.18 -10.53
N GLN A 233 -73.72 -4.75 -9.32
CA GLN A 233 -74.96 -5.28 -8.70
C GLN A 233 -75.99 -4.18 -8.43
N THR A 234 -75.56 -3.00 -7.97
CA THR A 234 -76.46 -1.87 -7.66
C THR A 234 -76.98 -1.19 -8.94
N ALA A 235 -76.17 -1.12 -10.00
CA ALA A 235 -76.62 -0.69 -11.33
C ALA A 235 -77.65 -1.66 -11.93
N ARG A 236 -77.53 -2.97 -11.63
CA ARG A 236 -78.53 -3.97 -12.04
C ARG A 236 -79.84 -3.86 -11.28
N GLN A 237 -79.82 -3.45 -10.01
CA GLN A 237 -81.04 -3.18 -9.22
C GLN A 237 -81.72 -1.84 -9.55
N LYS A 238 -81.00 -0.82 -10.03
CA LYS A 238 -81.60 0.48 -10.42
C LYS A 238 -82.25 0.49 -11.81
N HIS A 239 -82.23 -0.61 -12.56
CA HIS A 239 -82.92 -0.71 -13.84
C HIS A 239 -84.35 -1.31 -13.74
N GLU A 240 -84.98 -1.21 -12.57
CA GLU A 240 -86.41 -1.50 -12.35
C GLU A 240 -87.08 -0.39 -11.51
N GLN A 241 -87.15 0.85 -12.02
CA GLN A 241 -88.19 1.80 -11.57
C GLN A 241 -88.41 2.90 -12.64
N PRO A 242 -89.65 3.10 -13.14
CA PRO A 242 -89.90 3.98 -14.28
C PRO A 242 -90.25 5.44 -13.89
N ASN A 243 -89.55 6.36 -14.57
CA ASN A 243 -90.01 7.64 -15.14
C ASN A 243 -90.96 8.57 -14.36
N GLN A 244 -90.44 9.73 -13.94
CA GLN A 244 -91.17 11.01 -13.99
C GLN A 244 -90.26 12.16 -14.47
N PRO A 245 -90.78 13.15 -15.26
CA PRO A 245 -89.93 14.12 -15.96
C PRO A 245 -89.88 15.53 -15.31
N ARG A 246 -88.66 16.08 -15.35
CA ARG A 246 -88.26 17.43 -15.83
C ARG A 246 -88.88 18.69 -15.18
N ALA A 247 -88.03 19.48 -14.54
CA ALA A 247 -88.10 20.95 -14.57
C ALA A 247 -86.70 21.58 -14.40
N GLU A 248 -86.52 22.74 -15.03
CA GLU A 248 -85.31 23.52 -15.27
C GLU A 248 -84.85 24.32 -14.05
N ALA A 249 -83.54 24.59 -13.91
CA ALA A 249 -82.97 25.89 -13.47
C ALA A 249 -81.42 25.85 -13.39
N VAL A 250 -80.83 27.05 -13.49
CA VAL A 250 -79.43 27.38 -13.82
C VAL A 250 -78.56 27.58 -12.53
N PRO A 251 -77.34 28.17 -12.53
CA PRO A 251 -76.10 27.52 -12.08
C PRO A 251 -75.48 28.11 -10.79
N SER A 252 -74.67 27.35 -10.05
CA SER A 252 -73.65 27.92 -9.13
C SER A 252 -72.71 26.86 -8.53
N LYS A 253 -71.39 27.10 -8.58
CA LYS A 253 -70.39 26.59 -7.60
C LYS A 253 -70.46 27.48 -6.32
N PRO A 254 -69.77 27.23 -5.17
CA PRO A 254 -68.79 26.20 -4.77
C PRO A 254 -69.04 25.65 -3.31
N HIS A 255 -67.99 25.09 -2.67
CA HIS A 255 -67.84 24.66 -1.25
C HIS A 255 -68.31 23.24 -0.88
N GLN A 256 -67.44 22.30 -0.49
CA GLN A 256 -66.53 22.20 0.68
C GLN A 256 -67.23 21.52 1.88
N GLN A 257 -66.53 20.49 2.41
CA GLN A 257 -66.56 19.98 3.78
C GLN A 257 -67.70 19.06 4.27
N CYS A 258 -67.21 17.95 4.86
CA CYS A 258 -67.68 17.32 6.09
C CYS A 258 -68.83 16.29 5.99
N ARG A 259 -68.47 14.99 6.00
CA ARG A 259 -68.86 14.11 7.12
C ARG A 259 -68.15 12.76 7.06
N LEU A 260 -67.21 12.60 7.99
CA LEU A 260 -66.87 11.33 8.63
C LEU A 260 -68.05 10.86 9.50
N GLN A 261 -67.98 9.57 9.84
CA GLN A 261 -68.79 8.83 10.81
C GLN A 261 -70.16 8.35 10.32
N LEU A 262 -70.22 7.08 9.92
CA LEU A 262 -70.87 6.10 10.79
C LEU A 262 -70.20 4.73 10.70
N GLN A 263 -69.93 4.22 11.89
CA GLN A 263 -69.22 3.01 12.27
C GLN A 263 -70.05 1.74 11.99
N GLN A 264 -69.32 0.66 11.73
CA GLN A 264 -69.42 -0.62 12.44
C GLN A 264 -70.81 -0.98 12.99
N HIS A 265 -71.51 -1.86 12.31
CA HIS A 265 -72.32 -2.90 12.94
C HIS A 265 -72.68 -3.93 11.86
N HIS A 266 -72.10 -5.12 11.93
CA HIS A 266 -72.79 -6.40 11.76
C HIS A 266 -71.76 -7.54 11.82
N GLN A 267 -71.61 -8.09 13.01
CA GLN A 267 -71.20 -9.47 13.20
C GLN A 267 -72.28 -10.11 14.08
N GLN A 268 -72.67 -11.34 13.71
CA GLN A 268 -73.59 -12.27 14.40
C GLN A 268 -75.08 -12.15 14.06
N HIS A 269 -75.57 -13.05 13.20
CA HIS A 269 -76.72 -13.93 13.49
C HIS A 269 -76.73 -15.15 12.53
N GLU A 270 -76.74 -16.34 13.15
CA GLU A 270 -77.39 -17.63 12.80
C GLU A 270 -77.23 -18.23 11.39
N VAL A 271 -76.77 -19.48 11.22
CA VAL A 271 -77.31 -20.79 11.64
C VAL A 271 -78.68 -21.12 11.00
N GLU A 272 -78.68 -22.30 10.36
CA GLU A 272 -79.81 -23.11 9.88
C GLU A 272 -80.50 -22.76 8.55
N GLY A 273 -80.23 -23.63 7.57
CA GLY A 273 -80.94 -23.69 6.28
C GLY A 273 -80.36 -24.75 5.36
N LYS A 274 -80.55 -26.03 5.70
CA LYS A 274 -80.46 -27.13 4.72
C LYS A 274 -81.54 -26.89 3.66
N GLU A 275 -81.17 -26.80 2.39
CA GLU A 275 -81.77 -27.58 1.30
C GLU A 275 -81.02 -27.39 -0.02
N GLY A 276 -81.07 -28.43 -0.86
CA GLY A 276 -80.07 -28.75 -1.86
C GLY A 276 -79.90 -27.76 -3.01
N SER A 277 -78.63 -27.56 -3.39
CA SER A 277 -78.28 -27.30 -4.79
C SER A 277 -76.91 -27.91 -5.08
N LYS A 278 -76.91 -29.16 -5.57
CA LYS A 278 -75.76 -29.77 -6.24
C LYS A 278 -75.72 -29.19 -7.64
N ASN A 279 -74.91 -28.16 -7.87
CA ASN A 279 -74.37 -27.73 -9.17
C ASN A 279 -73.53 -26.46 -8.93
N GLY A 280 -72.25 -26.61 -8.57
CA GLY A 280 -71.39 -25.45 -8.35
C GLY A 280 -69.91 -25.70 -8.04
N ASP A 281 -69.37 -26.91 -8.28
CA ASP A 281 -68.04 -27.29 -7.77
C ASP A 281 -66.88 -26.98 -8.75
N GLU A 282 -67.14 -26.72 -10.04
CA GLU A 282 -66.05 -26.47 -11.03
C GLU A 282 -65.47 -25.04 -10.96
N GLY A 283 -66.12 -24.12 -10.25
CA GLY A 283 -65.68 -22.72 -10.13
C GLY A 283 -64.68 -22.46 -9.01
N GLU A 284 -64.66 -23.28 -7.95
CA GLU A 284 -63.77 -23.08 -6.80
C GLU A 284 -62.35 -23.59 -7.08
N ASP A 285 -62.21 -24.69 -7.80
CA ASP A 285 -60.90 -25.25 -8.16
C ASP A 285 -60.08 -24.33 -9.08
N GLN A 286 -60.73 -23.64 -10.03
CA GLN A 286 -60.04 -22.65 -10.88
C GLN A 286 -59.58 -21.42 -10.08
N ARG A 287 -60.35 -21.00 -9.07
CA ARG A 287 -59.97 -19.87 -8.20
C ARG A 287 -58.80 -20.25 -7.29
N GLN A 288 -58.77 -21.49 -6.76
CA GLN A 288 -57.66 -21.97 -5.95
C GLN A 288 -56.38 -22.14 -6.78
N GLN A 289 -56.45 -22.68 -7.99
CA GLN A 289 -55.29 -22.76 -8.88
C GLN A 289 -54.76 -21.38 -9.28
N HIS A 290 -55.64 -20.42 -9.57
CA HIS A 290 -55.20 -19.06 -9.90
C HIS A 290 -54.53 -18.36 -8.71
N HIS A 291 -55.06 -18.55 -7.49
CA HIS A 291 -54.41 -18.07 -6.27
C HIS A 291 -53.04 -18.71 -6.04
N HIS A 292 -52.89 -20.00 -6.30
CA HIS A 292 -51.62 -20.70 -6.12
C HIS A 292 -50.54 -20.23 -7.10
N LEU A 293 -50.90 -20.07 -8.39
CA LEU A 293 -49.97 -19.59 -9.42
C LEU A 293 -49.53 -18.14 -9.16
N GLN A 294 -50.45 -17.29 -8.71
CA GLN A 294 -50.15 -15.91 -8.34
C GLN A 294 -49.20 -15.84 -7.14
N HIS A 295 -49.37 -16.72 -6.15
CA HIS A 295 -48.50 -16.78 -4.98
C HIS A 295 -47.08 -17.25 -5.34
N HIS A 296 -46.94 -18.21 -6.25
CA HIS A 296 -45.62 -18.71 -6.68
C HIS A 296 -44.86 -17.66 -7.51
N GLN A 297 -45.56 -16.91 -8.37
CA GLN A 297 -44.96 -15.82 -9.14
C GLN A 297 -44.51 -14.65 -8.24
N GLN A 298 -45.25 -14.37 -7.15
CA GLN A 298 -44.83 -13.37 -6.17
C GLN A 298 -43.56 -13.78 -5.43
N GLN A 299 -43.38 -15.05 -5.05
CA GLN A 299 -42.15 -15.50 -4.37
C GLN A 299 -40.90 -15.33 -5.23
N HIS A 300 -40.97 -15.62 -6.53
CA HIS A 300 -39.83 -15.42 -7.44
C HIS A 300 -39.43 -13.95 -7.62
N HIS A 301 -40.39 -13.02 -7.61
CA HIS A 301 -40.08 -11.59 -7.67
C HIS A 301 -39.40 -11.07 -6.40
N HIS A 302 -39.70 -11.63 -5.22
CA HIS A 302 -39.06 -11.20 -3.98
C HIS A 302 -37.56 -11.52 -3.95
N GLN A 303 -37.14 -12.65 -4.52
CA GLN A 303 -35.73 -13.05 -4.53
C GLN A 303 -34.86 -12.15 -5.44
N GLN A 304 -35.45 -11.52 -6.45
CA GLN A 304 -34.73 -10.65 -7.40
C GLN A 304 -34.47 -9.24 -6.86
N HIS A 305 -35.18 -8.80 -5.82
CA HIS A 305 -35.15 -7.41 -5.34
C HIS A 305 -34.38 -7.17 -4.04
N ARG A 306 -33.65 -8.18 -3.56
CA ARG A 306 -32.89 -8.05 -2.32
C ARG A 306 -31.75 -7.03 -2.45
N ALA A 307 -31.65 -6.13 -1.48
CA ALA A 307 -30.55 -5.19 -1.35
C ALA A 307 -29.25 -5.95 -1.00
N ALA A 308 -28.44 -6.20 -2.03
CA ALA A 308 -27.19 -6.94 -1.92
C ALA A 308 -26.11 -6.25 -2.77
N PRO A 309 -24.85 -6.18 -2.29
CA PRO A 309 -23.73 -5.75 -3.11
C PRO A 309 -23.38 -6.81 -4.18
N ALA A 310 -22.49 -6.47 -5.10
CA ALA A 310 -21.91 -7.44 -6.05
C ALA A 310 -20.92 -8.37 -5.34
N VAL A 311 -20.06 -7.78 -4.49
CA VAL A 311 -19.09 -8.49 -3.65
C VAL A 311 -19.02 -7.87 -2.27
N PHE A 312 -18.64 -8.65 -1.28
CA PHE A 312 -18.38 -8.15 0.08
C PHE A 312 -17.00 -8.57 0.57
N SER A 313 -16.42 -7.75 1.43
CA SER A 313 -15.24 -8.06 2.21
C SER A 313 -15.55 -7.83 3.69
N MET A 314 -14.96 -8.61 4.58
CA MET A 314 -15.33 -8.61 5.98
C MET A 314 -14.14 -8.88 6.90
N ARG A 315 -14.13 -8.24 8.06
CA ARG A 315 -13.34 -8.66 9.22
C ARG A 315 -14.29 -9.00 10.37
N ALA A 316 -14.24 -10.23 10.85
CA ALA A 316 -15.06 -10.70 11.96
C ALA A 316 -14.19 -11.27 13.06
N ARG A 317 -14.46 -10.90 14.31
CA ARG A 317 -13.95 -11.61 15.48
C ARG A 317 -15.12 -12.36 16.12
N PHE A 318 -15.01 -13.68 16.22
CA PHE A 318 -16.03 -14.49 16.87
C PHE A 318 -15.68 -14.71 18.32
N SER A 319 -16.62 -14.47 19.22
CA SER A 319 -16.43 -14.72 20.65
C SER A 319 -16.89 -16.10 21.09
N ASN A 320 -17.70 -16.83 20.32
CA ASN A 320 -18.19 -18.17 20.65
C ASN A 320 -18.87 -18.84 19.43
N GLN A 321 -19.19 -20.14 19.54
CA GLN A 321 -19.87 -20.90 18.48
C GLN A 321 -21.18 -20.23 17.99
N THR A 322 -21.95 -19.61 18.88
CA THR A 322 -23.17 -18.89 18.50
C THR A 322 -22.89 -17.77 17.48
N CYS A 323 -21.78 -17.03 17.62
CA CYS A 323 -21.37 -16.04 16.63
C CYS A 323 -21.01 -16.67 15.29
N ALA A 324 -20.32 -17.82 15.28
CA ALA A 324 -19.97 -18.53 14.05
C ALA A 324 -21.21 -19.09 13.34
N ASP A 325 -22.14 -19.70 14.07
CA ASP A 325 -23.42 -20.19 13.55
C ASP A 325 -24.26 -19.02 13.01
N ARG A 326 -24.31 -17.92 13.76
CA ARG A 326 -25.01 -16.70 13.36
C ARG A 326 -24.40 -16.10 12.10
N TRP A 327 -23.08 -16.04 11.99
CA TRP A 327 -22.40 -15.62 10.77
C TRP A 327 -22.76 -16.51 9.58
N ASN A 328 -22.76 -17.84 9.74
CA ASN A 328 -23.16 -18.75 8.67
C ASN A 328 -24.61 -18.51 8.24
N VAL A 329 -25.52 -18.29 9.19
CA VAL A 329 -26.92 -17.92 8.89
C VAL A 329 -26.99 -16.59 8.13
N LEU A 330 -26.25 -15.57 8.55
CA LEU A 330 -26.23 -14.25 7.88
C LEU A 330 -25.60 -14.32 6.48
N ARG A 331 -24.55 -15.12 6.32
CA ARG A 331 -23.90 -15.39 5.03
C ARG A 331 -24.85 -16.05 4.04
N MET A 332 -25.64 -17.03 4.50
CA MET A 332 -26.61 -17.78 3.70
C MET A 332 -27.95 -17.04 3.52
N THR A 333 -28.24 -16.06 4.37
CA THR A 333 -29.44 -15.23 4.26
C THR A 333 -29.07 -13.86 3.70
N ALA A 334 -28.65 -12.89 4.51
CA ALA A 334 -28.41 -11.50 4.11
C ALA A 334 -27.42 -11.32 2.94
N LEU A 335 -26.43 -12.21 2.82
CA LEU A 335 -25.44 -12.19 1.74
C LEU A 335 -25.60 -13.36 0.74
N ALA A 336 -26.79 -13.97 0.68
CA ALA A 336 -27.09 -15.03 -0.28
C ALA A 336 -26.70 -14.59 -1.70
N ASP A 337 -26.03 -15.46 -2.44
CA ASP A 337 -25.53 -15.24 -3.81
C ASP A 337 -24.49 -14.12 -3.98
N VAL A 338 -24.10 -13.42 -2.92
CA VAL A 338 -23.00 -12.45 -2.97
C VAL A 338 -21.69 -13.18 -2.77
N ARG A 339 -20.72 -12.98 -3.67
CA ARG A 339 -19.38 -13.54 -3.53
C ARG A 339 -18.58 -12.74 -2.51
N GLY A 340 -17.95 -13.42 -1.56
CA GLY A 340 -16.97 -12.77 -0.69
C GLY A 340 -15.69 -12.51 -1.48
N GLU A 341 -15.07 -11.36 -1.34
CA GLU A 341 -13.76 -11.07 -1.92
C GLU A 341 -12.66 -11.40 -0.89
N LEU A 342 -12.66 -10.72 0.26
CA LEU A 342 -11.73 -11.00 1.35
C LEU A 342 -12.49 -11.14 2.68
N VAL A 343 -12.46 -12.33 3.28
CA VAL A 343 -13.12 -12.60 4.56
C VAL A 343 -12.08 -13.01 5.60
N TYR A 344 -11.81 -12.12 6.54
CA TYR A 344 -10.87 -12.31 7.64
C TYR A 344 -11.63 -12.67 8.92
N LEU A 345 -11.47 -13.91 9.40
CA LEU A 345 -12.15 -14.41 10.59
C LEU A 345 -11.11 -14.69 11.69
N THR A 346 -11.31 -14.08 12.86
CA THR A 346 -10.51 -14.38 14.06
C THR A 346 -11.34 -15.03 15.14
N SER A 347 -10.73 -15.98 15.84
CA SER A 347 -11.25 -16.51 17.10
C SER A 347 -10.92 -15.55 18.25
N GLY A 348 -11.88 -15.34 19.14
CA GLY A 348 -11.63 -14.92 20.52
C GLY A 348 -11.09 -16.08 21.36
N ARG A 349 -11.11 -15.94 22.69
CA ARG A 349 -10.62 -16.96 23.64
C ARG A 349 -11.49 -18.23 23.74
N SER A 350 -12.60 -18.30 23.02
CA SER A 350 -13.59 -19.37 23.18
C SER A 350 -13.47 -20.46 22.12
N ARG A 351 -13.91 -21.67 22.48
CA ARG A 351 -13.91 -22.84 21.60
C ARG A 351 -15.07 -22.78 20.60
N PHE A 352 -14.81 -23.27 19.39
CA PHE A 352 -15.78 -23.44 18.32
C PHE A 352 -15.90 -24.92 17.98
N SER A 353 -17.10 -25.39 17.65
CA SER A 353 -17.33 -26.73 17.13
C SER A 353 -17.31 -26.75 15.60
N THR A 354 -17.75 -25.70 14.90
CA THR A 354 -17.78 -25.67 13.42
C THR A 354 -17.71 -24.25 12.85
N ILE A 355 -16.93 -24.06 11.78
CA ILE A 355 -16.89 -22.82 10.98
C ILE A 355 -17.08 -23.19 9.50
N LYS A 356 -18.00 -22.53 8.80
CA LYS A 356 -18.37 -22.86 7.41
C LYS A 356 -18.20 -21.67 6.45
N ALA A 357 -17.14 -21.62 5.65
CA ALA A 357 -16.92 -20.54 4.69
C ALA A 357 -17.22 -20.99 3.27
N CYS A 358 -18.09 -20.27 2.55
CA CYS A 358 -18.39 -20.62 1.16
C CYS A 358 -18.56 -19.44 0.20
N ASN A 359 -18.24 -19.70 -1.09
CA ASN A 359 -18.33 -18.74 -2.19
C ASN A 359 -17.58 -17.44 -1.85
N ILE A 360 -16.27 -17.58 -1.59
CA ILE A 360 -15.37 -16.48 -1.18
C ILE A 360 -14.07 -16.58 -1.99
N THR A 361 -13.56 -15.48 -2.51
CA THR A 361 -12.31 -15.44 -3.26
C THR A 361 -11.14 -15.74 -2.33
N ARG A 362 -11.00 -15.01 -1.22
CA ARG A 362 -9.96 -15.25 -0.21
C ARG A 362 -10.54 -15.30 1.20
N VAL A 363 -10.35 -16.42 1.89
CA VAL A 363 -10.71 -16.58 3.31
C VAL A 363 -9.42 -16.62 4.11
N VAL A 364 -9.32 -15.82 5.17
CA VAL A 364 -8.21 -15.86 6.11
C VAL A 364 -8.76 -16.21 7.49
N LEU A 365 -8.34 -17.35 8.03
CA LEU A 365 -8.58 -17.72 9.42
C LEU A 365 -7.34 -17.39 10.24
N CYS A 366 -7.48 -16.49 11.20
CA CYS A 366 -6.40 -16.12 12.10
C CYS A 366 -6.73 -16.58 13.53
N ASP A 367 -5.97 -17.56 14.02
CA ASP A 367 -6.12 -18.10 15.36
C ASP A 367 -5.17 -17.41 16.32
N THR A 368 -5.68 -16.42 17.04
CA THR A 368 -4.87 -15.78 18.08
C THR A 368 -4.78 -16.63 19.34
N LEU A 369 -5.79 -17.46 19.68
CA LEU A 369 -5.92 -18.03 21.03
C LEU A 369 -6.68 -19.37 21.14
N ARG A 370 -6.57 -20.27 20.14
CA ARG A 370 -6.91 -21.71 20.19
C ARG A 370 -8.27 -22.10 19.58
N PHE A 371 -8.31 -22.54 18.32
CA PHE A 371 -9.41 -23.32 17.70
C PHE A 371 -9.45 -24.77 18.21
N GLN A 372 -9.40 -24.98 19.53
CA GLN A 372 -9.53 -26.31 20.12
C GLN A 372 -10.86 -26.94 19.70
N SER A 373 -10.79 -27.99 18.87
CA SER A 373 -11.90 -28.87 18.46
C SER A 373 -12.89 -28.39 17.39
N ALA A 374 -12.58 -27.31 16.65
CA ALA A 374 -13.45 -26.89 15.56
C ALA A 374 -13.34 -27.79 14.32
N ALA A 375 -14.48 -28.08 13.68
CA ALA A 375 -14.54 -28.58 12.32
C ALA A 375 -14.58 -27.37 11.36
N VAL A 376 -13.60 -27.23 10.50
CA VAL A 376 -13.57 -26.15 9.50
C VAL A 376 -14.08 -26.73 8.19
N ALA A 377 -15.11 -26.13 7.60
CA ALA A 377 -15.60 -26.49 6.27
C ALA A 377 -15.46 -25.28 5.35
N VAL A 378 -14.69 -25.42 4.27
CA VAL A 378 -14.48 -24.37 3.28
C VAL A 378 -14.87 -24.92 1.91
N GLU A 379 -15.81 -24.26 1.25
CA GLU A 379 -16.37 -24.71 -0.03
C GLU A 379 -16.38 -23.58 -1.05
N ASP A 380 -15.91 -23.83 -2.27
CA ASP A 380 -15.93 -22.83 -3.36
C ASP A 380 -15.13 -21.58 -2.99
N VAL A 381 -13.83 -21.78 -2.70
CA VAL A 381 -12.92 -20.72 -2.28
C VAL A 381 -11.65 -20.68 -3.13
N ASP A 382 -11.30 -19.53 -3.71
CA ASP A 382 -10.10 -19.47 -4.56
C ASP A 382 -8.82 -19.62 -3.73
N CYS A 383 -8.74 -18.97 -2.56
CA CYS A 383 -7.58 -19.02 -1.67
C CYS A 383 -8.01 -19.10 -0.19
N PHE A 384 -7.57 -20.16 0.48
CA PHE A 384 -7.79 -20.37 1.91
C PHE A 384 -6.47 -20.19 2.66
N VAL A 385 -6.40 -19.17 3.50
CA VAL A 385 -5.25 -18.87 4.35
C VAL A 385 -5.59 -19.21 5.80
N TRP A 386 -4.73 -19.94 6.48
CA TRP A 386 -4.84 -20.22 7.89
C TRP A 386 -3.54 -19.86 8.61
N THR A 387 -3.60 -18.86 9.48
CA THR A 387 -2.49 -18.45 10.35
C THR A 387 -2.88 -18.70 11.80
N GLY A 388 -2.03 -19.23 12.65
CA GLY A 388 -2.40 -19.34 14.07
C GLY A 388 -1.26 -19.65 15.02
N ALA A 389 -1.43 -19.22 16.27
CA ALA A 389 -0.45 -19.48 17.31
C ALA A 389 -0.39 -20.98 17.66
N THR A 390 0.82 -21.45 17.93
CA THR A 390 1.17 -22.85 18.18
C THR A 390 0.31 -23.50 19.27
N GLY A 391 0.02 -24.80 19.08
CA GLY A 391 -0.30 -25.71 20.18
C GLY A 391 -1.72 -26.28 20.27
N THR A 392 -2.67 -25.93 19.39
CA THR A 392 -4.00 -26.57 19.43
C THR A 392 -4.64 -26.74 18.08
N THR A 393 -5.30 -27.88 17.88
CA THR A 393 -5.64 -28.36 16.55
C THR A 393 -7.15 -28.47 16.28
N PRO A 394 -7.57 -28.17 15.04
CA PRO A 394 -8.92 -28.50 14.58
C PRO A 394 -9.09 -30.01 14.47
N ARG A 395 -10.28 -30.53 14.79
CA ARG A 395 -10.54 -31.98 14.70
C ARG A 395 -10.73 -32.47 13.27
N ARG A 396 -11.26 -31.61 12.37
CA ARG A 396 -11.55 -31.92 10.96
C ARG A 396 -11.47 -30.66 10.12
N CYS A 397 -10.86 -30.75 8.95
CA CYS A 397 -10.87 -29.70 7.93
C CYS A 397 -11.44 -30.30 6.64
N HIS A 398 -12.58 -29.81 6.19
CA HIS A 398 -13.21 -30.24 4.95
C HIS A 398 -13.10 -29.13 3.91
N LEU A 399 -12.32 -29.37 2.87
CA LEU A 399 -12.10 -28.40 1.81
C LEU A 399 -12.68 -28.96 0.51
N GLN A 400 -13.55 -28.18 -0.14
CA GLN A 400 -14.19 -28.58 -1.37
C GLN A 400 -14.10 -27.45 -2.40
N ARG A 401 -13.58 -27.75 -3.61
CA ARG A 401 -13.36 -26.75 -4.67
C ARG A 401 -12.53 -25.55 -4.16
N VAL A 402 -11.47 -25.86 -3.43
CA VAL A 402 -10.48 -24.85 -3.00
C VAL A 402 -9.34 -24.85 -4.02
N ARG A 403 -8.90 -23.69 -4.51
CA ARG A 403 -7.80 -23.64 -5.51
C ARG A 403 -6.42 -23.43 -4.90
N CYS A 404 -6.32 -22.63 -3.85
CA CYS A 404 -5.08 -22.26 -3.21
C CYS A 404 -5.20 -22.40 -1.69
N ILE A 405 -4.16 -22.91 -1.05
CA ILE A 405 -4.07 -23.04 0.40
C ILE A 405 -2.75 -22.43 0.88
N ASP A 406 -2.79 -21.63 1.95
CA ASP A 406 -1.63 -21.10 2.68
C ASP A 406 -1.82 -21.35 4.17
N ILE A 407 -1.04 -22.27 4.75
CA ILE A 407 -1.13 -22.66 6.16
C ILE A 407 0.17 -22.31 6.88
N ARG A 408 0.05 -21.56 7.97
CA ARG A 408 1.16 -21.07 8.79
C ARG A 408 0.99 -21.51 10.24
N ASP A 409 2.01 -22.14 10.82
CA ASP A 409 2.18 -22.38 12.26
C ASP A 409 1.21 -23.39 12.96
N ILE A 410 0.34 -24.14 12.23
CA ILE A 410 -0.71 -25.00 12.84
C ILE A 410 -0.83 -26.42 12.23
N TRP A 411 0.24 -27.22 12.19
CA TRP A 411 0.19 -28.43 11.35
C TRP A 411 0.00 -29.77 12.01
N SER A 412 0.47 -30.01 13.24
CA SER A 412 0.62 -31.34 13.84
C SER A 412 -0.62 -32.27 13.79
N THR A 413 -1.82 -31.79 13.44
CA THR A 413 -3.00 -32.64 13.22
C THR A 413 -3.62 -32.55 11.81
N ILE A 414 -3.35 -31.52 11.00
CA ILE A 414 -3.81 -31.49 9.59
C ILE A 414 -3.05 -32.59 8.80
N CYS A 415 -1.81 -32.92 9.19
CA CYS A 415 -0.95 -33.92 8.55
C CYS A 415 -1.59 -35.29 8.36
N ASN A 416 -2.42 -35.74 9.32
CA ASN A 416 -2.95 -37.09 9.27
C ASN A 416 -3.91 -37.31 8.10
N ASN A 417 -4.48 -36.23 7.53
CA ASN A 417 -5.41 -36.29 6.41
C ASN A 417 -5.09 -35.23 5.34
N LEU A 418 -3.83 -35.13 4.89
CA LEU A 418 -3.54 -34.45 3.62
C LEU A 418 -4.37 -35.04 2.45
N SER A 419 -4.85 -36.27 2.57
CA SER A 419 -5.81 -36.89 1.66
C SER A 419 -7.07 -36.06 1.43
N ASP A 420 -7.58 -35.38 2.47
CA ASP A 420 -8.74 -34.49 2.35
C ASP A 420 -8.42 -33.25 1.48
N LEU A 421 -7.14 -32.86 1.40
CA LEU A 421 -6.67 -31.79 0.53
C LEU A 421 -6.56 -32.23 -0.94
N ALA A 422 -6.15 -33.48 -1.21
CA ALA A 422 -6.05 -34.01 -2.57
C ALA A 422 -7.39 -33.97 -3.31
N GLU A 423 -8.47 -34.31 -2.61
CA GLU A 423 -9.82 -34.31 -3.18
C GLU A 423 -10.28 -32.91 -3.62
N ALA A 424 -9.69 -31.85 -3.08
CA ALA A 424 -10.04 -30.48 -3.42
C ALA A 424 -9.50 -30.01 -4.79
N GLY A 425 -8.52 -30.73 -5.37
CA GLY A 425 -7.91 -30.36 -6.65
C GLY A 425 -7.08 -29.08 -6.58
N LEU A 426 -6.22 -28.98 -5.57
CA LEU A 426 -5.43 -27.79 -5.27
C LEU A 426 -4.44 -27.46 -6.40
N SER A 427 -4.41 -26.19 -6.79
CA SER A 427 -3.44 -25.66 -7.76
C SER A 427 -2.21 -25.04 -7.09
N SER A 428 -2.36 -24.53 -5.87
CA SER A 428 -1.29 -23.86 -5.12
C SER A 428 -1.37 -24.22 -3.65
N VAL A 429 -0.24 -24.60 -3.04
CA VAL A 429 -0.15 -24.97 -1.63
C VAL A 429 1.09 -24.33 -1.02
N THR A 430 0.90 -23.60 0.06
CA THR A 430 1.96 -23.00 0.88
C THR A 430 1.84 -23.52 2.30
N LEU A 431 2.92 -24.09 2.85
CA LEU A 431 2.99 -24.62 4.20
C LEU A 431 4.19 -23.97 4.91
N LEU A 432 4.01 -23.30 6.06
CA LEU A 432 5.09 -22.69 6.85
C LEU A 432 5.14 -23.14 8.33
N ASN A 433 6.37 -23.35 8.83
CA ASN A 433 6.78 -23.56 10.23
C ASN A 433 6.29 -24.88 10.89
N PHE A 434 6.92 -26.02 10.57
CA PHE A 434 6.58 -27.35 11.12
C PHE A 434 7.81 -28.09 11.63
N SER A 435 8.27 -27.71 12.81
CA SER A 435 9.56 -28.14 13.36
C SER A 435 9.59 -29.56 13.96
N HIS A 436 8.46 -30.25 14.16
CA HIS A 436 8.44 -31.46 15.01
C HIS A 436 7.85 -32.72 14.39
N ASP A 437 6.91 -32.63 13.44
CA ASP A 437 6.22 -33.80 12.89
C ASP A 437 6.54 -33.98 11.40
N THR A 438 6.76 -35.23 11.00
CA THR A 438 6.93 -35.57 9.59
C THR A 438 5.59 -35.59 8.86
N THR A 439 5.56 -35.10 7.63
CA THR A 439 4.35 -34.91 6.81
C THR A 439 4.41 -35.80 5.57
N ASN A 440 3.31 -36.48 5.24
CA ASN A 440 3.19 -37.22 3.98
C ASN A 440 2.64 -36.33 2.87
N LEU A 441 3.50 -35.87 1.96
CA LEU A 441 3.11 -34.99 0.86
C LEU A 441 2.47 -35.69 -0.34
N THR A 442 2.30 -37.02 -0.32
CA THR A 442 1.73 -37.81 -1.44
C THR A 442 0.38 -37.24 -1.94
N PRO A 443 -0.52 -36.75 -1.07
CA PRO A 443 -1.79 -36.17 -1.52
C PRO A 443 -1.64 -34.87 -2.33
N LEU A 444 -0.48 -34.22 -2.30
CA LEU A 444 -0.20 -32.98 -3.04
C LEU A 444 0.38 -33.25 -4.44
N ILE A 445 0.51 -34.51 -4.86
CA ILE A 445 0.93 -34.85 -6.22
C ILE A 445 -0.02 -34.21 -7.24
N GLY A 446 0.53 -33.45 -8.19
CA GLY A 446 -0.21 -32.71 -9.21
C GLY A 446 -0.51 -31.25 -8.87
N THR A 447 -0.10 -30.77 -7.68
CA THR A 447 -0.14 -29.34 -7.35
C THR A 447 0.84 -28.58 -8.26
N LYS A 448 0.41 -27.43 -8.81
CA LYS A 448 1.26 -26.62 -9.70
C LYS A 448 2.28 -25.79 -8.93
N HIS A 449 1.83 -25.09 -7.89
CA HIS A 449 2.67 -24.25 -7.04
C HIS A 449 2.78 -24.87 -5.65
N LEU A 450 4.00 -25.19 -5.22
CA LEU A 450 4.26 -25.80 -3.92
C LEU A 450 5.31 -24.98 -3.19
N ALA A 451 4.94 -24.40 -2.05
CA ALA A 451 5.83 -23.65 -1.18
C ALA A 451 5.87 -24.32 0.20
N LEU A 452 7.05 -24.68 0.66
CA LEU A 452 7.28 -25.42 1.90
C LEU A 452 8.36 -24.68 2.70
N HIS A 453 8.07 -24.32 3.95
CA HIS A 453 9.02 -23.66 4.85
C HIS A 453 9.08 -24.40 6.20
N ARG A 454 10.26 -24.90 6.58
CA ARG A 454 10.49 -25.69 7.79
C ARG A 454 9.52 -26.88 7.89
N VAL A 455 9.33 -27.62 6.80
CA VAL A 455 8.46 -28.82 6.74
C VAL A 455 9.32 -30.09 6.75
N LEU A 456 9.15 -30.95 7.75
CA LEU A 456 9.73 -32.30 7.70
C LEU A 456 8.83 -33.24 6.90
N CYS A 457 9.38 -33.95 5.91
CA CYS A 457 8.61 -34.84 5.04
C CYS A 457 8.95 -36.31 5.37
N SER A 458 7.96 -37.17 5.58
CA SER A 458 8.18 -38.63 5.74
C SER A 458 8.01 -39.41 4.45
N SER A 459 7.24 -38.87 3.50
CA SER A 459 6.90 -39.50 2.22
C SER A 459 6.29 -38.45 1.27
N GLY A 460 6.11 -38.81 0.00
CA GLY A 460 5.51 -37.92 -0.99
C GLY A 460 6.50 -36.97 -1.65
N HIS A 461 7.78 -37.33 -1.67
CA HIS A 461 8.82 -36.62 -2.41
C HIS A 461 8.45 -36.43 -3.90
N GLU A 462 7.64 -37.33 -4.47
CA GLU A 462 7.11 -37.19 -5.83
C GLU A 462 6.30 -35.89 -6.02
N ALA A 463 5.64 -35.38 -4.99
CA ALA A 463 4.91 -34.10 -5.06
C ALA A 463 5.87 -32.92 -5.23
N ILE A 464 7.00 -32.92 -4.52
CA ILE A 464 8.06 -31.92 -4.64
C ILE A 464 8.68 -31.99 -6.05
N ALA A 465 8.98 -33.20 -6.53
CA ALA A 465 9.60 -33.41 -7.83
C ALA A 465 8.68 -33.05 -9.03
N ALA A 466 7.35 -33.15 -8.85
CA ALA A 466 6.36 -32.94 -9.91
C ALA A 466 5.77 -31.52 -9.98
N ALA A 467 6.01 -30.67 -8.97
CA ALA A 467 5.50 -29.30 -8.96
C ALA A 467 6.05 -28.47 -10.14
N GLU A 468 5.24 -27.55 -10.70
CA GLU A 468 5.64 -26.65 -11.79
C GLU A 468 6.42 -25.42 -11.27
N SER A 469 6.11 -25.00 -10.06
CA SER A 469 6.71 -23.87 -9.35
C SER A 469 6.91 -24.29 -7.90
N LEU A 470 8.15 -24.20 -7.43
CA LEU A 470 8.58 -24.78 -6.17
C LEU A 470 9.34 -23.76 -5.34
N GLN A 471 8.96 -23.60 -4.07
CA GLN A 471 9.69 -22.83 -3.07
C GLN A 471 9.97 -23.71 -1.85
N LEU A 472 11.24 -23.95 -1.53
CA LEU A 472 11.65 -24.75 -0.38
C LEU A 472 12.52 -23.91 0.54
N LYS A 473 12.15 -23.77 1.81
CA LYS A 473 12.94 -23.05 2.81
C LYS A 473 13.18 -23.91 4.06
N ALA A 474 14.41 -24.10 4.50
CA ALA A 474 14.74 -24.85 5.73
C ALA A 474 14.16 -26.27 5.77
N ILE A 475 14.32 -27.01 4.67
CA ILE A 475 13.78 -28.38 4.49
C ILE A 475 14.88 -29.33 4.07
N PRO A 476 14.86 -30.60 4.53
CA PRO A 476 15.73 -31.63 3.98
C PRO A 476 15.24 -32.04 2.59
N LEU A 477 16.11 -31.93 1.58
CA LEU A 477 15.84 -32.34 0.21
C LEU A 477 16.61 -33.62 -0.10
N GLU A 478 15.90 -34.74 -0.20
CA GLU A 478 16.50 -36.05 -0.53
C GLU A 478 16.47 -36.36 -2.04
N ILE A 479 15.76 -35.56 -2.82
CA ILE A 479 15.54 -35.77 -4.25
C ILE A 479 16.63 -35.07 -5.04
N ASP A 480 17.27 -35.78 -5.96
CA ASP A 480 18.30 -35.25 -6.83
C ASP A 480 17.77 -34.52 -8.07
N THR A 481 16.47 -34.61 -8.39
CA THR A 481 15.88 -34.07 -9.63
C THR A 481 14.55 -33.38 -9.37
N LEU A 482 14.41 -32.12 -9.81
CA LEU A 482 13.18 -31.33 -9.71
C LEU A 482 12.72 -30.89 -11.11
N ASN A 483 11.48 -31.23 -11.48
CA ASN A 483 10.96 -30.93 -12.82
C ASN A 483 10.30 -29.55 -12.94
N ALA A 484 10.38 -28.72 -11.90
CA ALA A 484 9.78 -27.40 -11.85
C ALA A 484 10.41 -26.43 -12.85
N THR A 485 9.58 -25.52 -13.37
CA THR A 485 9.99 -24.40 -14.24
C THR A 485 10.47 -23.18 -13.44
N GLN A 486 10.02 -23.06 -12.20
CA GLN A 486 10.44 -22.04 -11.24
C GLN A 486 10.84 -22.72 -9.94
N VAL A 487 12.07 -22.48 -9.47
CA VAL A 487 12.63 -23.13 -8.28
C VAL A 487 13.25 -22.06 -7.39
N SER A 488 12.83 -21.99 -6.13
CA SER A 488 13.43 -21.15 -5.09
C SER A 488 13.81 -22.03 -3.91
N LEU A 489 15.09 -22.05 -3.54
CA LEU A 489 15.66 -22.91 -2.50
C LEU A 489 16.38 -22.04 -1.47
N CYS A 490 16.02 -22.16 -0.20
CA CYS A 490 16.54 -21.32 0.87
C CYS A 490 16.90 -22.16 2.11
N ASP A 491 18.11 -22.02 2.66
CA ASP A 491 18.51 -22.63 3.94
C ASP A 491 18.24 -24.16 4.04
N LEU A 492 18.37 -24.94 2.96
CA LEU A 492 18.05 -26.38 2.97
C LEU A 492 18.91 -27.14 4.01
N THR A 493 18.27 -27.92 4.87
CA THR A 493 18.94 -28.58 6.00
C THR A 493 19.69 -29.86 5.60
N ALA A 494 19.29 -30.47 4.49
CA ALA A 494 20.00 -31.54 3.81
C ALA A 494 19.84 -31.33 2.30
N VAL A 495 20.92 -31.47 1.55
CA VAL A 495 20.93 -31.28 0.10
C VAL A 495 21.59 -32.48 -0.58
N PRO A 496 21.11 -32.92 -1.76
CA PRO A 496 21.84 -33.88 -2.56
C PRO A 496 23.17 -33.26 -3.03
N GLU A 497 24.19 -34.10 -3.27
CA GLU A 497 25.48 -33.63 -3.79
C GLU A 497 25.30 -32.90 -5.13
N VAL A 498 24.42 -33.42 -5.98
CA VAL A 498 24.07 -32.85 -7.28
C VAL A 498 22.55 -32.75 -7.39
N LEU A 499 22.04 -31.55 -7.69
CA LEU A 499 20.64 -31.25 -7.95
C LEU A 499 20.42 -30.97 -9.44
N HIS A 500 19.53 -31.71 -10.07
CA HIS A 500 19.17 -31.64 -11.47
C HIS A 500 17.87 -30.87 -11.67
N LEU A 501 17.94 -29.76 -12.44
CA LEU A 501 16.81 -28.88 -12.73
C LEU A 501 16.51 -28.84 -14.24
N PRO A 502 16.13 -29.95 -14.90
CA PRO A 502 16.10 -30.07 -16.36
C PRO A 502 15.11 -29.13 -17.08
N ASN A 503 14.10 -28.60 -16.38
CA ASN A 503 13.07 -27.72 -16.95
C ASN A 503 13.07 -26.29 -16.37
N ALA A 504 13.98 -25.98 -15.44
CA ALA A 504 13.92 -24.73 -14.70
C ALA A 504 14.33 -23.53 -15.56
N THR A 505 13.41 -22.59 -15.71
CA THR A 505 13.64 -21.30 -16.39
C THR A 505 13.96 -20.18 -15.40
N THR A 506 13.50 -20.30 -14.16
CA THR A 506 13.79 -19.37 -13.07
C THR A 506 14.32 -20.16 -11.89
N ILE A 507 15.51 -19.80 -11.42
CA ILE A 507 16.20 -20.49 -10.32
C ILE A 507 16.65 -19.45 -9.31
N GLU A 508 16.32 -19.66 -8.05
CA GLU A 508 16.72 -18.83 -6.92
C GLU A 508 17.32 -19.73 -5.84
N LEU A 509 18.54 -19.42 -5.42
CA LEU A 509 19.32 -20.19 -4.46
C LEU A 509 19.75 -19.26 -3.32
N GLN A 510 19.37 -19.55 -2.08
CA GLN A 510 19.70 -18.75 -0.90
C GLN A 510 20.30 -19.64 0.19
N ARG A 511 21.54 -19.35 0.62
CA ARG A 511 22.17 -19.99 1.80
C ARG A 511 22.18 -21.54 1.77
N ASN A 512 22.54 -22.15 0.63
CA ASN A 512 22.59 -23.62 0.47
C ASN A 512 24.02 -24.11 0.23
N PRO A 513 24.90 -24.13 1.25
CA PRO A 513 26.32 -24.41 1.05
C PRO A 513 26.53 -25.80 0.41
N ASN A 514 27.48 -25.89 -0.52
CA ASN A 514 28.00 -27.13 -1.12
C ASN A 514 27.09 -27.90 -2.09
N MET A 515 25.93 -27.37 -2.48
CA MET A 515 25.06 -28.03 -3.48
C MET A 515 25.50 -27.72 -4.91
N ARG A 516 25.78 -28.75 -5.72
CA ARG A 516 26.03 -28.56 -7.17
C ARG A 516 24.70 -28.59 -7.93
N VAL A 517 24.40 -27.55 -8.68
CA VAL A 517 23.17 -27.47 -9.47
C VAL A 517 23.48 -27.65 -10.95
N THR A 518 22.73 -28.52 -11.63
CA THR A 518 22.75 -28.64 -13.10
C THR A 518 21.45 -28.07 -13.67
N CYS A 519 21.58 -27.20 -14.66
CA CYS A 519 20.47 -26.43 -15.20
C CYS A 519 20.25 -26.73 -16.69
N PRO A 520 19.13 -26.26 -17.27
CA PRO A 520 18.96 -26.30 -18.72
C PRO A 520 19.96 -25.37 -19.39
N ARG A 521 20.18 -25.58 -20.70
CA ARG A 521 21.12 -24.75 -21.47
C ARG A 521 20.74 -23.27 -21.47
N HIS A 522 19.44 -22.98 -21.49
CA HIS A 522 18.90 -21.63 -21.53
C HIS A 522 18.03 -21.41 -20.31
N ILE A 523 18.37 -20.41 -19.51
CA ILE A 523 17.64 -20.03 -18.30
C ILE A 523 17.13 -18.61 -18.52
N ARG A 524 15.93 -18.28 -18.05
CA ARG A 524 15.46 -16.89 -18.07
C ARG A 524 16.15 -16.10 -16.96
N LYS A 525 16.10 -16.61 -15.72
CA LYS A 525 16.60 -15.89 -14.54
C LYS A 525 17.31 -16.84 -13.57
N LEU A 526 18.51 -16.46 -13.13
CA LEU A 526 19.23 -17.12 -12.04
C LEU A 526 19.50 -16.09 -10.93
N VAL A 527 19.09 -16.39 -9.70
CA VAL A 527 19.34 -15.56 -8.52
C VAL A 527 20.10 -16.38 -7.50
N ILE A 528 21.22 -15.85 -7.01
CA ILE A 528 22.05 -16.49 -6.00
C ILE A 528 22.21 -15.51 -4.84
N HIS A 529 21.55 -15.81 -3.73
CA HIS A 529 21.66 -15.10 -2.47
C HIS A 529 22.66 -15.80 -1.56
N HIS A 530 23.59 -15.03 -0.97
CA HIS A 530 24.66 -15.52 -0.11
C HIS A 530 25.56 -16.56 -0.81
N ALA A 531 26.81 -16.18 -1.10
CA ALA A 531 27.71 -17.08 -1.81
C ALA A 531 27.84 -18.41 -1.07
N LEU A 532 27.73 -19.50 -1.84
CA LEU A 532 28.15 -20.82 -1.39
C LEU A 532 29.52 -20.67 -0.76
N SER A 533 29.74 -21.26 0.42
CA SER A 533 31.02 -21.21 1.15
C SER A 533 32.22 -21.64 0.28
N SER A 534 31.96 -22.29 -0.86
CA SER A 534 32.85 -22.26 -2.01
C SER A 534 32.14 -21.69 -3.25
N LEU A 535 32.58 -20.53 -3.76
CA LEU A 535 32.21 -20.01 -5.09
C LEU A 535 32.64 -20.93 -6.26
N ALA A 536 33.21 -22.09 -5.96
CA ALA A 536 33.87 -22.98 -6.91
C ALA A 536 32.93 -23.61 -7.95
N THR A 537 31.61 -23.60 -7.74
CA THR A 537 30.66 -24.23 -8.68
C THR A 537 29.42 -23.38 -8.93
N PHE A 538 29.50 -22.46 -9.90
CA PHE A 538 28.28 -21.93 -10.52
C PHE A 538 27.53 -23.07 -11.23
N PRO A 539 26.20 -22.96 -11.34
CA PRO A 539 25.45 -23.85 -12.21
C PRO A 539 25.95 -23.73 -13.65
N ASP A 540 26.17 -24.88 -14.30
CA ASP A 540 26.54 -24.93 -15.71
C ASP A 540 25.31 -24.61 -16.56
N PHE A 541 25.40 -23.55 -17.37
CA PHE A 541 24.41 -23.16 -18.36
C PHE A 541 25.10 -22.54 -19.59
N GLU A 542 24.41 -22.50 -20.73
CA GLU A 542 24.94 -21.93 -21.99
C GLU A 542 24.61 -20.44 -22.10
N HIS A 543 23.36 -20.07 -21.78
CA HIS A 543 22.87 -18.68 -21.79
C HIS A 543 21.85 -18.42 -20.68
N ALA A 544 21.83 -17.20 -20.14
CA ALA A 544 20.76 -16.70 -19.29
C ALA A 544 20.36 -15.26 -19.64
N ASP A 545 19.06 -14.94 -19.63
CA ASP A 545 18.63 -13.55 -19.89
C ASP A 545 19.07 -12.63 -18.73
N GLU A 546 18.94 -13.11 -17.49
CA GLU A 546 19.31 -12.38 -16.28
C GLU A 546 20.00 -13.27 -15.25
N VAL A 547 21.09 -12.77 -14.67
CA VAL A 547 21.73 -13.36 -13.49
C VAL A 547 21.87 -12.31 -12.41
N CYS A 548 21.46 -12.62 -11.18
CA CYS A 548 21.55 -11.76 -10.02
C CYS A 548 22.34 -12.46 -8.90
N PHE A 549 23.37 -11.79 -8.41
CA PHE A 549 24.11 -12.16 -7.23
C PHE A 549 23.78 -11.17 -6.14
N ALA A 550 23.20 -11.66 -5.04
CA ALA A 550 22.76 -10.85 -3.93
C ALA A 550 23.45 -11.31 -2.64
N LEU A 551 24.51 -10.63 -2.23
CA LEU A 551 24.99 -10.79 -0.86
C LEU A 551 24.19 -9.80 -0.02
N GLU A 552 23.21 -10.31 0.75
CA GLU A 552 22.61 -9.46 1.78
C GLU A 552 23.74 -9.13 2.74
N SER A 553 24.05 -7.84 2.90
CA SER A 553 24.81 -7.39 4.05
C SER A 553 23.95 -7.68 5.27
N ILE A 554 24.12 -8.86 5.86
CA ILE A 554 23.57 -9.07 7.19
C ILE A 554 24.35 -8.09 8.05
N GLU A 555 23.68 -7.04 8.52
CA GLU A 555 24.17 -6.14 9.57
C GLU A 555 24.32 -6.97 10.85
N ILE A 556 25.26 -7.91 10.87
CA ILE A 556 25.64 -8.64 12.08
C ILE A 556 26.55 -7.68 12.83
N SER A 557 25.93 -6.72 13.49
CA SER A 557 26.57 -5.64 14.23
C SER A 557 27.39 -6.10 15.45
N ALA A 558 27.74 -7.38 15.60
CA ALA A 558 28.45 -7.85 16.80
C ALA A 558 29.20 -9.21 16.70
N LEU A 559 29.04 -10.01 15.65
CA LEU A 559 29.63 -11.37 15.60
C LEU A 559 30.42 -11.52 14.31
N GLU A 560 31.74 -11.62 14.45
CA GLU A 560 32.77 -12.01 13.48
C GLU A 560 32.41 -11.77 12.00
N SER A 561 33.06 -10.79 11.37
CA SER A 561 32.97 -10.52 9.93
C SER A 561 33.30 -11.77 9.12
N ILE A 562 32.26 -12.52 8.71
CA ILE A 562 32.41 -13.64 7.79
C ILE A 562 32.82 -13.04 6.44
N GLU A 563 34.09 -13.15 6.09
CA GLU A 563 34.60 -12.77 4.77
C GLU A 563 33.90 -13.61 3.71
N ILE A 564 32.95 -13.00 3.00
CA ILE A 564 32.30 -13.64 1.86
C ILE A 564 33.22 -13.47 0.66
N PRO A 565 33.68 -14.55 0.00
CA PRO A 565 34.59 -14.42 -1.13
C PRO A 565 33.90 -13.68 -2.28
N ALA A 566 34.57 -12.69 -2.86
CA ALA A 566 34.09 -12.02 -4.06
C ALA A 566 34.27 -12.87 -5.32
N LEU A 567 33.53 -12.50 -6.37
CA LEU A 567 33.64 -13.13 -7.68
C LEU A 567 34.99 -12.81 -8.32
N THR A 568 35.72 -13.83 -8.77
CA THR A 568 37.01 -13.61 -9.45
C THR A 568 36.79 -13.04 -10.87
N PRO A 569 37.79 -12.35 -11.45
CA PRO A 569 37.72 -11.87 -12.83
C PRO A 569 37.40 -12.97 -13.85
N GLU A 570 37.91 -14.20 -13.67
CA GLU A 570 37.62 -15.32 -14.56
C GLU A 570 36.15 -15.74 -14.49
N GLN A 571 35.55 -15.70 -13.30
CA GLN A 571 34.14 -15.99 -13.08
C GLN A 571 33.26 -14.94 -13.73
N LEU A 572 33.57 -13.65 -13.53
CA LEU A 572 32.89 -12.52 -14.17
C LEU A 572 33.00 -12.58 -15.70
N ALA A 573 34.17 -12.92 -16.24
CA ALA A 573 34.39 -13.07 -17.68
C ALA A 573 33.58 -14.25 -18.25
N SER A 574 33.51 -15.36 -17.51
CA SER A 574 32.69 -16.51 -17.87
C SER A 574 31.20 -16.15 -17.91
N LEU A 575 30.70 -15.51 -16.86
CA LEU A 575 29.30 -15.06 -16.76
C LEU A 575 28.96 -14.05 -17.85
N GLY A 576 29.80 -13.01 -18.06
CA GLY A 576 29.59 -11.99 -19.08
C GLY A 576 29.51 -12.52 -20.52
N ARG A 577 30.03 -13.72 -20.79
CA ARG A 577 29.87 -14.37 -22.11
C ARG A 577 28.51 -15.04 -22.29
N ARG A 578 27.83 -15.40 -21.20
CA ARG A 578 26.61 -16.22 -21.15
C ARG A 578 25.37 -15.47 -20.70
N VAL A 579 25.45 -14.17 -20.44
CA VAL A 579 24.31 -13.41 -19.88
C VAL A 579 24.03 -12.13 -20.66
N ASP A 580 22.76 -11.73 -20.74
CA ASP A 580 22.38 -10.43 -21.31
C ASP A 580 22.35 -9.34 -20.23
N LYS A 581 21.92 -9.69 -19.02
CA LYS A 581 21.87 -8.81 -17.84
C LYS A 581 22.54 -9.47 -16.63
N LEU A 582 23.37 -8.70 -15.93
CA LEU A 582 24.06 -9.14 -14.72
C LEU A 582 23.79 -8.14 -13.58
N GLN A 583 23.28 -8.60 -12.45
CA GLN A 583 23.15 -7.82 -11.22
C GLN A 583 24.13 -8.35 -10.17
N LEU A 584 24.92 -7.46 -9.60
CA LEU A 584 26.00 -7.77 -8.66
C LEU A 584 25.80 -6.92 -7.40
N LEU A 585 25.27 -7.50 -6.34
CA LEU A 585 25.05 -6.83 -5.06
C LEU A 585 26.07 -7.33 -4.05
N HIS A 586 27.02 -6.45 -3.72
CA HIS A 586 28.13 -6.64 -2.79
C HIS A 586 29.08 -7.81 -3.09
N CYS A 587 29.02 -8.41 -4.29
CA CYS A 587 29.79 -9.61 -4.65
C CYS A 587 31.09 -9.34 -5.45
N ILE A 588 31.63 -8.12 -5.36
CA ILE A 588 32.82 -7.70 -6.09
C ILE A 588 33.69 -6.83 -5.19
N ASP A 589 34.94 -7.23 -4.99
CA ASP A 589 35.90 -6.47 -4.17
C ASP A 589 36.49 -5.29 -4.96
N ASP A 590 36.83 -5.49 -6.24
CA ASP A 590 37.39 -4.46 -7.11
C ASP A 590 36.47 -4.21 -8.31
N ILE A 591 36.08 -2.95 -8.50
CA ILE A 591 35.20 -2.58 -9.63
C ILE A 591 35.92 -2.72 -10.99
N ARG A 592 37.26 -2.72 -11.01
CA ARG A 592 38.08 -2.91 -12.21
C ARG A 592 37.93 -4.32 -12.78
N ASP A 593 37.55 -5.30 -11.96
CA ASP A 593 37.34 -6.68 -12.41
C ASP A 593 36.20 -6.79 -13.39
N LEU A 594 35.27 -5.82 -13.42
CA LEU A 594 34.19 -5.75 -14.41
C LEU A 594 34.66 -5.43 -15.83
N ASN A 595 35.92 -5.00 -16.04
CA ASN A 595 36.47 -4.75 -17.37
C ASN A 595 36.51 -6.01 -18.26
N VAL A 596 36.45 -7.19 -17.65
CA VAL A 596 36.39 -8.47 -18.36
C VAL A 596 35.02 -8.76 -18.98
N ILE A 597 33.98 -8.01 -18.58
CA ILE A 597 32.60 -8.22 -19.04
C ILE A 597 32.41 -7.51 -20.39
N PRO A 598 31.88 -8.20 -21.42
CA PRO A 598 31.57 -7.58 -22.71
C PRO A 598 30.60 -6.40 -22.58
N SER A 599 30.84 -5.31 -23.29
CA SER A 599 30.01 -4.09 -23.26
C SER A 599 28.56 -4.27 -23.73
N ARG A 600 28.24 -5.41 -24.37
CA ARG A 600 26.85 -5.77 -24.73
C ARG A 600 26.00 -6.19 -23.52
N VAL A 601 26.64 -6.56 -22.41
CA VAL A 601 25.96 -7.00 -21.19
C VAL A 601 25.56 -5.78 -20.37
N VAL A 602 24.32 -5.77 -19.91
CA VAL A 602 23.83 -4.72 -19.01
C VAL A 602 24.19 -5.09 -17.57
N VAL A 603 25.15 -4.39 -16.99
CA VAL A 603 25.59 -4.65 -15.60
C VAL A 603 24.96 -3.65 -14.63
N PHE A 604 24.36 -4.18 -13.56
CA PHE A 604 23.86 -3.47 -12.38
C PHE A 604 24.76 -3.81 -11.21
N VAL A 605 25.32 -2.81 -10.55
CA VAL A 605 26.24 -3.03 -9.42
C VAL A 605 25.71 -2.31 -8.20
N MET A 606 25.66 -2.99 -7.06
CA MET A 606 25.53 -2.39 -5.74
C MET A 606 26.79 -2.71 -4.95
N LYS A 607 27.53 -1.68 -4.55
CA LYS A 607 28.81 -1.83 -3.86
C LYS A 607 28.92 -0.81 -2.73
N ARG A 608 29.74 -1.10 -1.72
CA ARG A 608 30.06 -0.10 -0.70
C ARG A 608 30.96 0.99 -1.31
N GLU A 609 32.12 0.61 -1.81
CA GLU A 609 33.11 1.59 -2.24
C GLU A 609 33.54 1.48 -3.70
N VAL A 610 33.88 2.61 -4.29
CA VAL A 610 34.38 2.73 -5.67
C VAL A 610 35.75 3.39 -5.62
N GLU A 611 36.80 2.57 -5.65
CA GLU A 611 38.20 3.04 -5.58
C GLU A 611 38.83 3.29 -6.98
N ALA A 612 38.11 2.98 -8.05
CA ALA A 612 38.62 3.06 -9.41
C ALA A 612 37.53 3.38 -10.43
N PRO A 613 37.89 3.86 -11.63
CA PRO A 613 36.92 4.15 -12.69
C PRO A 613 36.05 2.95 -13.06
N VAL A 614 34.73 3.18 -13.08
CA VAL A 614 33.71 2.17 -13.36
C VAL A 614 33.70 1.83 -14.85
N PRO A 615 33.77 0.55 -15.23
CA PRO A 615 33.79 0.15 -16.63
C PRO A 615 32.51 0.54 -17.41
N PRO A 616 32.60 0.89 -18.71
CA PRO A 616 31.43 1.32 -19.50
C PRO A 616 30.31 0.28 -19.69
N CYS A 617 30.55 -0.99 -19.36
CA CYS A 617 29.51 -2.03 -19.39
C CYS A 617 28.46 -1.83 -18.27
N VAL A 618 28.77 -1.04 -17.24
CA VAL A 618 27.85 -0.76 -16.13
C VAL A 618 26.83 0.30 -16.57
N GLN A 619 25.56 -0.09 -16.58
CA GLN A 619 24.44 0.78 -16.98
C GLN A 619 23.72 1.41 -15.79
N LEU A 620 23.82 0.78 -14.62
CA LEU A 620 23.31 1.31 -13.35
C LEU A 620 24.28 0.95 -12.23
N LEU A 621 24.62 1.93 -11.41
CA LEU A 621 25.48 1.77 -10.26
C LEU A 621 24.80 2.32 -9.01
N LYS A 622 24.69 1.51 -7.96
CA LYS A 622 24.33 1.92 -6.60
C LYS A 622 25.56 1.83 -5.70
N VAL A 623 25.90 2.89 -4.99
CA VAL A 623 27.09 2.97 -4.13
C VAL A 623 26.68 3.39 -2.72
N PHE A 624 27.19 2.68 -1.71
CA PHE A 624 27.04 2.99 -0.29
C PHE A 624 28.40 3.32 0.31
N PHE A 625 28.82 4.59 0.25
CA PHE A 625 30.19 4.96 0.57
C PHE A 625 30.32 5.49 2.00
N GLU A 626 31.39 5.06 2.67
CA GLU A 626 31.82 5.54 4.00
C GLU A 626 33.02 6.51 3.90
N HIS A 627 33.66 6.60 2.73
CA HIS A 627 34.89 7.36 2.46
C HIS A 627 34.78 8.22 1.21
N ASP A 628 35.75 9.14 1.01
CA ASP A 628 35.77 10.11 -0.09
C ASP A 628 35.45 9.48 -1.46
N LEU A 629 34.44 10.03 -2.14
CA LEU A 629 34.01 9.55 -3.45
C LEU A 629 34.43 10.50 -4.56
N HIS A 630 35.26 10.01 -5.49
CA HIS A 630 35.58 10.71 -6.73
C HIS A 630 34.52 10.46 -7.80
N CYS A 631 33.74 11.47 -8.15
CA CYS A 631 32.70 11.37 -9.18
C CYS A 631 33.28 11.06 -10.57
N SER A 632 34.56 11.35 -10.80
CA SER A 632 35.28 10.96 -12.01
C SER A 632 35.31 9.45 -12.23
N PHE A 633 35.15 8.64 -11.17
CA PHE A 633 35.08 7.19 -11.29
C PHE A 633 33.74 6.72 -11.86
N VAL A 634 32.65 7.45 -11.62
CA VAL A 634 31.29 7.06 -12.05
C VAL A 634 30.80 7.84 -13.28
N GLN A 635 31.65 8.69 -13.86
CA GLN A 635 31.30 9.63 -14.94
C GLN A 635 30.81 9.00 -16.25
N HIS A 636 30.90 7.68 -16.44
CA HIS A 636 30.43 7.02 -17.66
C HIS A 636 29.13 6.23 -17.44
N VAL A 637 28.68 6.08 -16.19
CA VAL A 637 27.50 5.30 -15.86
C VAL A 637 26.24 6.17 -16.10
N PRO A 638 25.27 5.73 -16.92
CA PRO A 638 24.12 6.56 -17.26
C PRO A 638 23.08 6.67 -16.13
N GLN A 639 23.06 5.71 -15.20
CA GLN A 639 22.17 5.70 -14.04
C GLN A 639 22.98 5.48 -12.77
N VAL A 640 22.95 6.45 -11.85
CA VAL A 640 23.81 6.46 -10.67
C VAL A 640 22.97 6.75 -9.43
N LEU A 641 23.09 5.89 -8.43
CA LEU A 641 22.44 6.04 -7.12
C LEU A 641 23.56 6.04 -6.07
N LEU A 642 23.80 7.17 -5.42
CA LEU A 642 24.84 7.31 -4.40
C LEU A 642 24.17 7.55 -3.06
N GLN A 643 24.59 6.80 -2.05
CA GLN A 643 24.13 6.94 -0.69
C GLN A 643 25.36 6.97 0.22
N GLN A 644 25.46 8.00 1.06
CA GLN A 644 26.49 8.06 2.09
C GLN A 644 25.98 7.33 3.33
N ASP A 645 26.82 6.55 3.99
CA ASP A 645 26.47 5.95 5.27
C ASP A 645 26.51 7.03 6.37
N THR A 646 25.34 7.34 6.95
CA THR A 646 25.20 8.36 8.00
C THR A 646 25.79 7.94 9.34
N TYR A 647 26.03 6.64 9.56
CA TYR A 647 26.58 6.15 10.84
C TYR A 647 28.06 6.46 11.04
N ALA A 648 28.79 6.77 9.95
CA ALA A 648 30.22 7.04 10.01
C ALA A 648 30.59 8.38 10.69
N GLY A 649 29.61 9.20 11.08
CA GLY A 649 29.80 10.41 11.90
C GLY A 649 30.57 11.56 11.26
N ALA A 650 31.12 11.39 10.04
CA ALA A 650 31.85 12.39 9.31
C ALA A 650 31.15 12.75 7.98
N ASP A 651 31.06 14.05 7.70
CA ASP A 651 30.67 14.58 6.40
C ASP A 651 31.75 14.28 5.36
N VAL A 652 31.57 13.19 4.62
CA VAL A 652 32.48 12.75 3.58
C VAL A 652 32.29 13.61 2.32
N PRO A 653 33.33 14.34 1.84
CA PRO A 653 33.22 15.14 0.64
C PRO A 653 33.12 14.30 -0.63
N MET A 654 32.26 14.74 -1.55
CA MET A 654 32.24 14.24 -2.93
C MET A 654 33.12 15.12 -3.83
N HIS A 655 34.15 14.54 -4.42
CA HIS A 655 35.03 15.23 -5.35
C HIS A 655 34.49 15.19 -6.79
N ASP A 656 34.77 16.24 -7.55
CA ASP A 656 34.39 16.36 -8.97
C ASP A 656 32.88 16.24 -9.25
N PHE A 657 32.03 16.70 -8.34
CA PHE A 657 30.56 16.58 -8.39
C PHE A 657 29.95 16.93 -9.76
N HIS A 658 30.47 17.96 -10.44
CA HIS A 658 30.03 18.39 -11.76
C HIS A 658 30.06 17.29 -12.85
N LEU A 659 30.90 16.26 -12.69
CA LEU A 659 30.99 15.12 -13.60
C LEU A 659 29.76 14.20 -13.54
N LEU A 660 28.89 14.36 -12.53
CA LEU A 660 27.59 13.69 -12.46
C LEU A 660 26.54 14.31 -13.37
N SER A 661 26.86 15.36 -14.13
CA SER A 661 25.96 15.93 -15.14
C SER A 661 25.68 14.95 -16.30
N GLY A 662 24.57 15.13 -17.02
CA GLY A 662 24.26 14.33 -18.22
C GLY A 662 23.65 12.94 -17.98
N ARG A 663 23.19 12.64 -16.75
CA ARG A 663 22.68 11.30 -16.38
C ARG A 663 21.21 11.14 -16.75
N LYS A 664 20.82 9.91 -17.07
CA LYS A 664 19.40 9.56 -17.24
C LYS A 664 18.70 9.48 -15.89
N LEU A 665 19.39 8.91 -14.90
CA LEU A 665 18.91 8.82 -13.52
C LEU A 665 20.06 9.14 -12.59
N LEU A 666 19.86 10.10 -11.69
CA LEU A 666 20.78 10.42 -10.62
C LEU A 666 20.01 10.49 -9.30
N GLU A 667 20.37 9.67 -8.34
CA GLU A 667 19.80 9.69 -6.99
C GLU A 667 20.94 9.87 -6.00
N LEU A 668 20.82 10.85 -5.13
CA LEU A 668 21.79 11.18 -4.10
C LEU A 668 21.06 11.21 -2.76
N VAL A 669 21.51 10.39 -1.82
CA VAL A 669 20.90 10.23 -0.50
C VAL A 669 21.96 10.44 0.57
N SER A 670 21.70 11.37 1.49
CA SER A 670 22.62 11.68 2.60
C SER A 670 24.00 12.16 2.17
N CYS A 671 24.16 12.64 0.93
CA CYS A 671 25.46 13.04 0.39
C CYS A 671 25.76 14.52 0.65
N ARG A 672 27.04 14.86 0.89
CA ARG A 672 27.52 16.24 0.86
C ARG A 672 27.81 16.71 -0.57
N LEU A 673 27.07 17.72 -1.03
CA LEU A 673 27.09 18.18 -2.42
C LEU A 673 27.70 19.58 -2.53
N GLU A 674 28.71 19.76 -3.38
CA GLU A 674 29.28 21.08 -3.67
C GLU A 674 29.48 21.27 -5.18
N GLY A 675 28.82 22.27 -5.77
CA GLY A 675 29.05 22.68 -7.16
C GLY A 675 27.79 22.78 -8.02
N GLU A 676 27.91 22.43 -9.31
CA GLU A 676 26.82 22.56 -10.28
C GLU A 676 26.50 21.21 -10.94
N LEU A 677 25.21 20.94 -11.14
CA LEU A 677 24.68 19.76 -11.82
C LEU A 677 23.78 20.18 -12.99
N ALA A 678 24.04 19.64 -14.18
CA ALA A 678 23.28 19.99 -15.38
C ALA A 678 22.91 18.79 -16.26
N ASP A 679 21.97 19.01 -17.17
CA ASP A 679 21.63 18.11 -18.29
C ASP A 679 21.20 16.70 -17.87
N CYS A 680 20.60 16.54 -16.69
CA CYS A 680 20.09 15.27 -16.20
C CYS A 680 18.60 15.06 -16.54
N GLU A 681 18.20 13.85 -16.89
CA GLU A 681 16.79 13.55 -17.17
C GLU A 681 15.99 13.46 -15.86
N HIS A 682 16.44 12.64 -14.91
CA HIS A 682 15.83 12.49 -13.59
C HIS A 682 16.85 12.66 -12.47
N VAL A 683 16.60 13.59 -11.56
CA VAL A 683 17.42 13.81 -10.36
C VAL A 683 16.57 13.71 -9.10
N ARG A 684 17.04 12.96 -8.10
CA ARG A 684 16.50 12.94 -6.75
C ARG A 684 17.60 13.23 -5.74
N LEU A 685 17.36 14.21 -4.87
CA LEU A 685 18.19 14.55 -3.72
C LEU A 685 17.37 14.32 -2.46
N ALA A 686 17.86 13.52 -1.52
CA ALA A 686 17.22 13.30 -0.23
C ALA A 686 18.24 13.39 0.90
N ASP A 687 17.92 14.11 1.98
CA ASP A 687 18.74 14.19 3.20
C ASP A 687 20.20 14.63 2.96
N CYS A 688 20.45 15.33 1.85
CA CYS A 688 21.79 15.75 1.47
C CYS A 688 22.22 17.00 2.26
N SER A 689 23.52 17.30 2.25
CA SER A 689 24.13 18.50 2.83
C SER A 689 24.93 19.29 1.78
N GLY A 690 25.39 20.51 2.10
CA GLY A 690 26.26 21.30 1.23
C GLY A 690 25.55 22.37 0.39
N SER A 691 26.10 22.72 -0.78
CA SER A 691 25.63 23.82 -1.62
C SER A 691 25.66 23.49 -3.12
N VAL A 692 24.49 23.45 -3.77
CA VAL A 692 24.35 22.99 -5.16
C VAL A 692 23.54 23.95 -6.05
N ALA A 693 23.94 24.04 -7.32
CA ALA A 693 23.17 24.68 -8.39
C ALA A 693 22.77 23.66 -9.45
N MET A 694 21.53 23.75 -9.94
CA MET A 694 20.91 22.74 -10.81
C MET A 694 20.32 23.40 -12.06
N ALA A 695 20.59 22.82 -13.24
CA ALA A 695 20.08 23.33 -14.52
C ALA A 695 19.68 22.22 -15.50
N SER A 696 18.78 22.54 -16.44
CA SER A 696 18.46 21.69 -17.61
C SER A 696 17.99 20.28 -17.24
N MET A 697 16.92 20.16 -16.46
CA MET A 697 16.42 18.85 -15.99
C MET A 697 15.00 18.52 -16.47
N THR A 698 14.74 17.25 -16.78
CA THR A 698 13.36 16.83 -17.08
C THR A 698 12.55 16.68 -15.79
N SER A 699 13.13 16.07 -14.76
CA SER A 699 12.49 15.89 -13.46
C SER A 699 13.50 16.08 -12.34
N LEU A 700 13.16 16.91 -11.37
CA LEU A 700 13.91 17.18 -10.15
C LEU A 700 13.03 16.88 -8.94
N HIS A 701 13.53 16.07 -8.01
CA HIS A 701 12.92 15.80 -6.72
C HIS A 701 13.92 16.16 -5.61
N VAL A 702 13.52 17.02 -4.68
CA VAL A 702 14.35 17.46 -3.56
C VAL A 702 13.58 17.20 -2.27
N GLU A 703 14.26 16.60 -1.30
CA GLU A 703 13.73 16.27 0.03
C GLU A 703 14.71 16.75 1.12
N ASN A 704 14.18 17.34 2.20
CA ASN A 704 14.93 17.76 3.39
C ASN A 704 16.11 18.71 3.07
N ALA A 705 15.82 19.80 2.38
CA ALA A 705 16.80 20.79 1.95
C ALA A 705 16.35 22.22 2.24
N THR A 706 17.29 23.16 2.25
CA THR A 706 17.03 24.61 2.20
C THR A 706 17.16 25.11 0.76
N VAL A 707 16.15 25.79 0.25
CA VAL A 707 16.13 26.35 -1.11
C VAL A 707 16.20 27.86 -1.02
N GLY A 708 17.29 28.46 -1.49
CA GLY A 708 17.49 29.90 -1.42
C GLY A 708 18.92 30.27 -1.81
N GLY A 709 19.08 31.39 -2.51
CA GLY A 709 20.40 31.88 -2.87
C GLY A 709 21.18 32.23 -1.62
N SER A 710 22.39 31.68 -1.47
CA SER A 710 23.36 32.21 -0.52
C SER A 710 23.56 33.70 -0.81
N THR A 711 23.02 34.57 0.04
CA THR A 711 23.24 36.02 -0.02
C THR A 711 24.67 36.40 0.39
N THR A 712 25.46 35.43 0.84
CA THR A 712 26.88 35.58 1.11
C THR A 712 27.66 35.29 -0.17
N PRO A 713 28.19 36.30 -0.87
CA PRO A 713 29.02 36.09 -2.04
C PRO A 713 30.29 35.31 -1.66
N LEU A 714 30.27 33.99 -1.86
CA LEU A 714 31.37 33.03 -1.66
C LEU A 714 32.64 33.37 -2.49
N HIS A 715 32.61 34.43 -3.30
CA HIS A 715 33.72 34.81 -4.18
C HIS A 715 34.78 35.72 -3.55
N GLN A 716 34.69 36.09 -2.25
CA GLN A 716 35.71 36.96 -1.61
C GLN A 716 36.79 36.27 -0.77
N GLN A 717 36.64 35.00 -0.36
CA GLN A 717 37.66 34.34 0.47
C GLN A 717 38.82 33.69 -0.31
N SER A 718 38.69 33.44 -1.62
CA SER A 718 39.79 32.86 -2.42
C SER A 718 40.81 33.90 -2.95
N GLN A 719 40.48 35.20 -2.98
CA GLN A 719 41.39 36.24 -3.53
C GLN A 719 42.18 37.05 -2.49
N HIS A 720 41.93 36.90 -1.19
CA HIS A 720 42.66 37.62 -0.14
C HIS A 720 44.02 37.00 0.25
N GLY A 721 44.40 35.86 -0.35
CA GLY A 721 45.71 35.22 -0.15
C GLY A 721 46.84 35.67 -1.09
N GLN A 722 46.56 36.45 -2.15
CA GLN A 722 47.57 36.74 -3.20
C GLN A 722 47.83 38.22 -3.54
N THR A 723 47.18 39.19 -2.89
CA THR A 723 47.36 40.62 -3.23
C THR A 723 48.11 41.45 -2.18
N LYS A 724 48.83 40.81 -1.24
CA LYS A 724 49.73 41.48 -0.28
C LYS A 724 51.22 41.22 -0.53
N ARG A 725 51.63 41.11 -1.80
CA ARG A 725 53.02 41.27 -2.26
C ARG A 725 53.00 41.66 -3.73
N LEU A 726 52.91 42.96 -4.04
CA LEU A 726 53.39 43.61 -5.27
C LEU A 726 52.92 45.08 -5.27
N ALA A 727 53.57 45.90 -4.43
CA ALA A 727 53.52 47.36 -4.55
C ALA A 727 54.84 47.96 -4.05
N SER A 728 55.95 47.61 -4.72
CA SER A 728 57.21 48.36 -4.62
C SER A 728 58.14 47.98 -5.78
N ALA A 729 57.87 48.52 -6.96
CA ALA A 729 58.88 48.61 -8.01
C ALA A 729 58.55 49.76 -8.97
N GLY A 730 59.08 50.93 -8.65
CA GLY A 730 59.22 52.05 -9.55
C GLY A 730 60.69 52.36 -9.78
N VAL A 731 61.17 51.99 -10.98
CA VAL A 731 62.10 52.77 -11.81
C VAL A 731 63.63 52.70 -11.53
N ARG A 732 64.34 52.40 -12.65
CA ARG A 732 65.80 52.50 -12.97
C ARG A 732 66.69 51.38 -12.42
N SER A 733 67.69 50.85 -13.11
CA SER A 733 68.25 51.01 -14.45
C SER A 733 69.47 50.07 -14.51
N THR A 734 69.74 49.47 -15.67
CA THR A 734 71.07 49.09 -16.22
C THR A 734 72.00 48.09 -15.51
N GLY A 735 72.43 47.09 -16.31
CA GLY A 735 73.70 46.35 -16.20
C GLY A 735 73.62 45.16 -15.25
N GLY A 736 74.05 43.95 -15.57
CA GLY A 736 75.07 43.50 -16.50
C GLY A 736 75.92 42.46 -15.76
N ASP A 737 76.31 41.40 -16.48
CA ASP A 737 77.38 40.44 -16.19
C ASP A 737 77.27 39.42 -15.04
N ASP A 738 77.34 38.16 -15.50
CA ASP A 738 78.28 37.11 -15.12
C ASP A 738 78.39 36.62 -13.67
N GLY A 739 78.39 35.28 -13.54
CA GLY A 739 79.10 34.61 -12.46
C GLY A 739 78.45 33.34 -11.99
N GLY A 740 78.96 32.20 -12.46
CA GLY A 740 78.56 30.87 -12.00
C GLY A 740 78.97 30.56 -10.56
N GLY A 741 78.61 29.36 -10.08
CA GLY A 741 79.05 28.88 -8.78
C GLY A 741 78.39 27.56 -8.40
N SER A 742 79.16 26.50 -8.54
CA SER A 742 78.86 25.11 -8.20
C SER A 742 78.70 24.85 -6.69
N GLY A 743 77.99 23.75 -6.38
CA GLY A 743 78.46 22.74 -5.43
C GLY A 743 77.88 22.79 -4.01
N GLY A 744 77.61 21.58 -3.47
CA GLY A 744 77.43 21.40 -2.03
C GLY A 744 76.65 20.14 -1.63
N ASP A 745 77.33 18.99 -1.63
CA ASP A 745 76.94 17.74 -0.97
C ASP A 745 76.88 17.85 0.57
N GLY A 746 76.14 16.91 1.18
CA GLY A 746 76.26 16.49 2.58
C GLY A 746 74.88 16.27 3.22
N GLY A 747 74.48 15.12 3.78
CA GLY A 747 75.23 13.95 4.23
C GLY A 747 74.81 13.60 5.67
N ASN A 748 74.38 12.34 5.87
CA ASN A 748 74.55 11.51 7.06
C ASN A 748 73.68 11.64 8.34
N ASN A 749 73.05 10.49 8.66
CA ASN A 749 73.23 9.64 9.84
C ASN A 749 72.36 9.77 11.11
N ASN A 750 71.62 8.67 11.34
CA ASN A 750 71.66 7.74 12.48
C ASN A 750 71.35 8.17 13.93
N ASN A 751 70.25 7.56 14.43
CA ASN A 751 70.21 6.51 15.47
C ASN A 751 70.19 6.90 16.96
N SER A 752 69.53 5.99 17.72
CA SER A 752 69.54 5.77 19.19
C SER A 752 68.46 6.56 19.96
N SER A 753 67.78 6.10 21.02
CA SER A 753 67.56 4.82 21.72
C SER A 753 66.89 5.16 23.07
N ASN A 754 66.00 4.30 23.57
CA ASN A 754 65.63 4.03 24.98
C ASN A 754 65.38 5.17 26.00
N ASN A 755 64.26 5.10 26.74
CA ASN A 755 64.24 4.90 28.21
C ASN A 755 62.82 4.80 28.80
N ASP A 756 62.54 3.63 29.39
CA ASP A 756 62.07 3.34 30.76
C ASP A 756 61.20 4.33 31.58
N ASN A 757 60.07 3.76 32.05
CA ASN A 757 59.53 3.70 33.43
C ASN A 757 59.68 4.88 34.41
N SER A 758 58.54 5.28 34.99
CA SER A 758 58.36 5.35 36.46
C SER A 758 56.88 5.53 36.87
N ASN A 759 56.41 4.59 37.69
CA ASN A 759 55.33 4.73 38.67
C ASN A 759 55.64 5.86 39.68
N ASP A 760 54.61 6.58 40.10
CA ASP A 760 54.33 7.10 41.46
C ASP A 760 52.90 7.68 41.36
N GLY A 761 51.90 7.36 42.19
CA GLY A 761 51.93 7.08 43.62
C GLY A 761 51.79 8.39 44.39
N GLY A 762 50.56 8.83 44.68
CA GLY A 762 50.31 10.08 45.40
C GLY A 762 48.82 10.28 45.72
N ASP A 763 48.48 9.91 46.95
CA ASP A 763 47.19 10.03 47.61
C ASP A 763 46.78 11.48 47.91
N ASP A 764 45.49 11.64 48.22
CA ASP A 764 44.84 12.54 49.17
C ASP A 764 45.16 14.05 49.13
N ASP A 765 44.12 14.88 48.95
CA ASP A 765 43.58 15.62 50.10
C ASP A 765 42.34 16.42 49.68
N ASP A 766 41.38 16.33 50.59
CA ASP A 766 40.07 16.95 50.64
C ASP A 766 40.09 18.50 50.65
N ASP A 767 38.87 19.01 50.72
CA ASP A 767 38.47 20.26 51.38
C ASP A 767 38.18 21.46 50.45
N ASP A 768 36.86 21.61 50.28
CA ASP A 768 36.13 22.74 50.83
C ASP A 768 36.07 24.05 50.02
N ASP A 769 34.81 24.36 49.75
CA ASP A 769 34.14 25.58 50.14
C ASP A 769 34.11 26.76 49.16
N ASP A 770 32.86 27.14 49.00
CA ASP A 770 32.35 28.49 48.93
C ASP A 770 32.50 29.25 47.63
N GLY A 771 31.34 29.44 47.02
CA GLY A 771 30.85 30.81 46.95
C GLY A 771 30.62 31.25 45.53
N ASP A 772 29.34 31.24 45.19
CA ASP A 772 28.65 32.44 44.74
C ASP A 772 29.24 33.20 43.55
N ASP A 773 28.34 33.32 42.59
CA ASP A 773 28.05 34.54 41.87
C ASP A 773 28.77 34.77 40.54
N ASP A 774 27.87 35.06 39.60
CA ASP A 774 28.02 35.97 38.49
C ASP A 774 28.44 35.36 37.16
N ASP A 775 27.36 35.15 36.41
CA ASP A 775 27.10 35.85 35.17
C ASP A 775 27.74 35.26 33.90
N ASP A 776 26.82 34.96 32.99
CA ASP A 776 26.88 35.45 31.62
C ASP A 776 28.22 35.25 30.93
N ASP A 777 28.43 34.12 30.27
CA ASP A 777 29.10 34.11 28.96
C ASP A 777 28.93 32.71 28.32
N ASP A 778 28.15 32.71 27.23
CA ASP A 778 28.29 31.86 26.04
C ASP A 778 27.63 30.47 26.01
N ASP A 779 26.33 30.41 26.30
CA ASP A 779 25.38 29.38 25.79
C ASP A 779 25.11 29.53 24.26
N ASP A 780 26.06 30.05 23.47
CA ASP A 780 25.90 30.36 22.03
C ASP A 780 26.36 29.21 21.09
N ASP A 781 26.70 28.03 21.61
CA ASP A 781 27.12 26.87 20.78
C ASP A 781 25.94 26.10 20.14
N ASP A 782 24.68 26.52 20.35
CA ASP A 782 23.49 25.92 19.73
C ASP A 782 23.30 26.30 18.24
N ASP A 783 24.12 27.23 17.70
CA ASP A 783 23.98 27.72 16.32
C ASP A 783 24.60 26.80 15.24
N ASP A 784 25.39 25.79 15.62
CA ASP A 784 26.08 24.91 14.65
C ASP A 784 25.22 23.72 14.17
N ALA A 785 23.98 23.58 14.69
CA ALA A 785 23.00 22.63 14.16
C ALA A 785 22.59 22.91 12.70
N SER A 786 22.98 24.06 12.15
CA SER A 786 22.76 24.43 10.74
C SER A 786 23.78 23.84 9.76
N ALA A 787 24.88 23.25 10.24
CA ALA A 787 26.00 22.79 9.40
C ALA A 787 25.64 21.64 8.43
N GLY A 788 24.49 20.98 8.59
CA GLY A 788 24.13 19.78 7.82
C GLY A 788 23.11 19.94 6.68
N VAL A 789 22.48 21.10 6.47
CA VAL A 789 21.33 21.19 5.53
C VAL A 789 21.78 21.54 4.11
N LEU A 790 21.35 20.78 3.08
CA LEU A 790 21.61 21.11 1.67
C LEU A 790 21.02 22.47 1.30
N VAL A 791 21.83 23.39 0.81
CA VAL A 791 21.43 24.69 0.26
C VAL A 791 21.40 24.64 -1.27
N ILE A 792 20.21 24.80 -1.86
CA ILE A 792 20.05 24.87 -3.31
C ILE A 792 20.06 26.34 -3.75
N ASN A 793 21.15 26.76 -4.37
CA ASN A 793 21.37 28.17 -4.76
C ASN A 793 20.65 28.56 -6.04
N ARG A 794 20.39 27.59 -6.93
CA ARG A 794 19.80 27.83 -8.25
C ARG A 794 19.11 26.56 -8.76
N ILE A 795 17.88 26.70 -9.24
CA ILE A 795 17.13 25.69 -9.99
C ILE A 795 16.68 26.36 -11.29
N GLN A 796 17.18 25.88 -12.44
CA GLN A 796 16.91 26.50 -13.73
C GLN A 796 16.50 25.47 -14.79
N ASP A 797 15.57 25.85 -15.67
CA ASP A 797 15.21 25.07 -16.87
C ASP A 797 14.78 23.63 -16.52
N VAL A 798 13.80 23.51 -15.61
CA VAL A 798 13.29 22.22 -15.13
C VAL A 798 11.83 22.00 -15.55
N ASN A 799 11.53 20.90 -16.24
CA ASN A 799 10.15 20.62 -16.65
C ASN A 799 9.26 20.27 -15.44
N HIS A 800 9.74 19.38 -14.56
CA HIS A 800 9.02 18.96 -13.37
C HIS A 800 9.89 19.10 -12.12
N CYS A 801 9.57 20.04 -11.24
CA CYS A 801 10.27 20.24 -9.98
C CYS A 801 9.34 19.91 -8.82
N ARG A 802 9.74 18.96 -7.97
CA ARG A 802 9.06 18.62 -6.73
C ARG A 802 10.00 18.86 -5.56
N ILE A 803 9.52 19.63 -4.60
CA ILE A 803 10.22 20.00 -3.38
C ILE A 803 9.36 19.46 -2.22
N LEU A 804 9.94 18.66 -1.34
CA LEU A 804 9.26 17.94 -0.27
C LEU A 804 9.96 18.21 1.06
N THR A 805 9.23 18.65 2.09
CA THR A 805 9.81 18.84 3.44
C THR A 805 11.07 19.73 3.42
N CYS A 806 11.02 20.82 2.66
CA CYS A 806 12.14 21.76 2.49
C CYS A 806 11.78 23.14 3.06
N ASN A 807 12.80 23.89 3.46
CA ASN A 807 12.67 25.31 3.81
C ASN A 807 13.06 26.19 2.62
N ILE A 808 12.13 26.97 2.08
CA ILE A 808 12.37 27.85 0.92
C ILE A 808 12.52 29.28 1.43
N LYS A 809 13.77 29.76 1.48
CA LYS A 809 14.11 31.13 1.91
C LYS A 809 13.82 32.16 0.83
N ASP A 810 14.09 31.83 -0.43
CA ASP A 810 13.82 32.72 -1.57
C ASP A 810 13.49 31.93 -2.84
N PHE A 811 12.37 32.26 -3.46
CA PHE A 811 11.93 31.69 -4.73
C PHE A 811 12.73 32.20 -5.94
N ALA A 812 13.50 33.29 -5.81
CA ALA A 812 14.29 33.84 -6.91
C ALA A 812 15.37 32.88 -7.46
N CYS A 813 15.78 31.89 -6.66
CA CYS A 813 16.68 30.84 -7.11
C CYS A 813 16.02 29.88 -8.11
N ILE A 814 14.70 29.83 -8.18
CA ILE A 814 13.92 28.96 -9.07
C ILE A 814 13.56 29.76 -10.32
N SER A 815 13.96 29.30 -11.50
CA SER A 815 13.69 29.98 -12.77
C SER A 815 13.40 28.98 -13.89
N SER A 816 12.59 29.38 -14.86
CA SER A 816 12.20 28.55 -16.02
C SER A 816 11.66 27.15 -15.64
N VAL A 817 10.92 27.04 -14.54
CA VAL A 817 10.29 25.78 -14.13
C VAL A 817 8.89 25.67 -14.73
N GLN A 818 8.60 24.59 -15.46
CA GLN A 818 7.26 24.44 -16.07
C GLN A 818 6.22 24.05 -15.02
N ARG A 819 6.53 23.08 -14.16
CA ARG A 819 5.65 22.61 -13.09
C ARG A 819 6.39 22.51 -11.76
N LEU A 820 5.94 23.27 -10.78
CA LEU A 820 6.47 23.28 -9.41
C LEU A 820 5.45 22.65 -8.45
N ILE A 821 5.89 21.66 -7.68
CA ILE A 821 5.12 21.04 -6.59
C ILE A 821 5.86 21.26 -5.28
N LEU A 822 5.20 21.93 -4.35
CA LEU A 822 5.62 22.11 -2.97
C LEU A 822 4.74 21.23 -2.09
N ASP A 823 5.36 20.35 -1.31
CA ASP A 823 4.67 19.37 -0.47
C ASP A 823 5.34 19.38 0.90
N ASN A 824 4.60 19.71 1.95
CA ASN A 824 5.13 19.82 3.32
C ASN A 824 6.32 20.80 3.48
N CYS A 825 6.41 21.85 2.67
CA CYS A 825 7.51 22.83 2.72
C CYS A 825 7.21 24.04 3.61
N GLY A 826 8.24 24.61 4.23
CA GLY A 826 8.20 25.88 4.97
C GLY A 826 8.67 27.08 4.12
N PHE A 827 7.92 28.18 4.07
CA PHE A 827 8.35 29.45 3.44
C PHE A 827 7.55 30.67 3.91
N ASP A 828 8.22 31.81 4.12
CA ASP A 828 7.59 33.00 4.71
C ASP A 828 7.06 34.00 3.68
N GLY A 829 7.78 34.11 2.55
CA GLY A 829 7.49 35.07 1.48
C GLY A 829 7.04 34.40 0.18
N VAL A 830 6.07 35.02 -0.50
CA VAL A 830 5.61 34.60 -1.85
C VAL A 830 5.96 35.63 -2.93
N ASP A 831 6.65 36.71 -2.59
CA ASP A 831 6.85 37.86 -3.48
C ASP A 831 7.65 37.52 -4.75
N ASN A 832 8.52 36.52 -4.67
CA ASN A 832 9.41 36.12 -5.77
C ASN A 832 8.98 34.81 -6.43
N ILE A 833 7.70 34.39 -6.34
CA ILE A 833 7.24 33.17 -7.00
C ILE A 833 7.59 33.19 -8.49
N PRO A 834 8.28 32.17 -9.02
CA PRO A 834 8.65 32.14 -10.42
C PRO A 834 7.43 32.04 -11.34
N PRO A 835 7.54 32.54 -12.58
CA PRO A 835 6.54 32.28 -13.60
C PRO A 835 6.54 30.79 -13.98
N VAL A 836 5.62 30.02 -13.39
CA VAL A 836 5.42 28.60 -13.68
C VAL A 836 4.09 28.34 -14.37
N THR A 837 4.02 27.30 -15.20
CA THR A 837 2.76 26.91 -15.87
C THR A 837 1.79 26.24 -14.87
N SER A 838 2.32 25.50 -13.90
CA SER A 838 1.55 24.82 -12.86
C SER A 838 2.27 24.90 -11.51
N LEU A 839 1.62 25.48 -10.50
CA LEU A 839 2.04 25.47 -9.11
C LEU A 839 1.10 24.61 -8.28
N VAL A 840 1.63 23.67 -7.51
CA VAL A 840 0.89 22.85 -6.54
C VAL A 840 1.48 23.10 -5.16
N VAL A 841 0.65 23.48 -4.20
CA VAL A 841 1.04 23.68 -2.79
C VAL A 841 0.21 22.73 -1.94
N LYS A 842 0.86 21.96 -1.07
CA LYS A 842 0.20 20.98 -0.19
C LYS A 842 0.90 20.92 1.15
N TYR A 843 0.14 21.00 2.23
CA TYR A 843 0.64 20.86 3.60
C TYR A 843 1.81 21.81 3.92
N CYS A 844 1.91 22.93 3.20
CA CYS A 844 3.00 23.89 3.41
C CYS A 844 2.66 24.86 4.55
N SER A 845 3.69 25.32 5.25
CA SER A 845 3.61 26.31 6.32
C SER A 845 4.60 27.46 6.11
N THR A 846 4.56 28.46 6.98
CA THR A 846 5.70 29.35 7.21
C THR A 846 6.83 28.58 7.89
N ILE A 847 8.05 29.10 7.84
CA ILE A 847 9.24 28.43 8.39
C ILE A 847 9.14 28.32 9.92
N ASP A 848 8.51 29.30 10.56
CA ASP A 848 8.17 29.31 12.00
C ASP A 848 6.96 28.42 12.37
N GLU A 849 6.36 27.74 11.39
CA GLU A 849 5.14 26.94 11.52
C GLU A 849 3.90 27.67 12.07
N GLU A 850 3.94 28.99 12.24
CA GLU A 850 2.83 29.79 12.77
C GLU A 850 1.65 29.87 11.81
N TRP A 851 1.89 29.72 10.50
CA TRP A 851 0.87 29.86 9.47
C TRP A 851 0.90 28.70 8.49
N ARG A 852 -0.29 28.30 8.04
CA ARG A 852 -0.48 27.30 6.98
C ARG A 852 -0.87 27.96 5.67
N TRP A 853 -0.20 27.56 4.59
CA TRP A 853 -0.57 27.91 3.22
C TRP A 853 -1.74 27.04 2.73
N PRO A 854 -2.58 27.54 1.82
CA PRO A 854 -3.73 26.78 1.32
C PRO A 854 -3.28 25.61 0.43
N ASP A 855 -3.92 24.45 0.59
CA ASP A 855 -3.75 23.30 -0.32
C ASP A 855 -4.41 23.63 -1.67
N VAL A 856 -3.62 23.98 -2.68
CA VAL A 856 -4.12 24.51 -3.94
C VAL A 856 -3.32 24.01 -5.15
N THR A 857 -3.99 23.95 -6.30
CA THR A 857 -3.36 23.72 -7.61
C THR A 857 -3.71 24.87 -8.53
N LEU A 858 -2.71 25.65 -8.92
CA LEU A 858 -2.82 26.83 -9.77
C LEU A 858 -2.21 26.51 -11.13
N VAL A 859 -2.99 26.63 -12.19
CA VAL A 859 -2.57 26.30 -13.56
C VAL A 859 -2.82 27.51 -14.47
N ASN A 860 -1.82 27.87 -15.27
CA ASN A 860 -1.84 29.00 -16.21
C ASN A 860 -2.24 30.34 -15.55
N ARG A 861 -1.67 30.63 -14.37
CA ARG A 861 -1.87 31.89 -13.63
C ARG A 861 -0.63 32.76 -13.71
N SER A 862 -0.79 34.07 -13.64
CA SER A 862 0.37 34.96 -13.50
C SER A 862 0.94 34.86 -12.07
N PRO A 863 2.23 35.16 -11.85
CA PRO A 863 2.79 35.22 -10.50
C PRO A 863 2.00 36.13 -9.55
N GLU A 864 1.50 37.28 -10.03
CA GLU A 864 0.61 38.17 -9.27
C GLU A 864 -0.66 37.47 -8.77
N GLU A 865 -1.34 36.75 -9.66
CA GLU A 865 -2.57 36.02 -9.32
C GLU A 865 -2.26 34.89 -8.33
N MET A 866 -1.15 34.17 -8.52
CA MET A 866 -0.75 33.10 -7.61
C MET A 866 -0.48 33.65 -6.20
N ARG A 867 0.26 34.76 -6.10
CA ARG A 867 0.55 35.45 -4.83
C ARG A 867 -0.73 35.86 -4.11
N GLN A 868 -1.65 36.52 -4.82
CA GLN A 868 -2.93 36.94 -4.24
C GLN A 868 -3.74 35.77 -3.70
N ILE A 869 -3.77 34.64 -4.42
CA ILE A 869 -4.50 33.45 -3.98
C ILE A 869 -3.86 32.83 -2.73
N LEU A 870 -2.52 32.72 -2.69
CA LEU A 870 -1.81 32.16 -1.54
C LEU A 870 -1.98 33.03 -0.29
N LEU A 871 -1.83 34.36 -0.43
CA LEU A 871 -2.03 35.31 0.67
C LEU A 871 -3.46 35.31 1.18
N ALA A 872 -4.46 35.29 0.28
CA ALA A 872 -5.87 35.22 0.67
C ALA A 872 -6.24 33.90 1.36
N GLY A 873 -5.50 32.83 1.09
CA GLY A 873 -5.71 31.51 1.68
C GLY A 873 -4.83 31.19 2.90
N LYS A 874 -3.87 32.04 3.25
CA LYS A 874 -2.98 31.88 4.41
C LYS A 874 -3.81 31.94 5.70
N ARG A 875 -3.64 30.97 6.59
CA ARG A 875 -4.38 30.87 7.87
C ARG A 875 -3.41 30.60 9.00
N HIS A 876 -3.70 31.11 10.19
CA HIS A 876 -2.91 30.79 11.37
C HIS A 876 -2.98 29.28 11.60
N TYR A 877 -1.86 28.68 11.97
CA TYR A 877 -1.80 27.30 12.42
C TYR A 877 -2.47 27.28 13.79
N GLU A 878 -3.79 27.09 13.80
CA GLU A 878 -4.51 26.73 15.02
C GLU A 878 -4.03 25.32 15.35
N CYS A 879 -2.96 25.25 16.16
CA CYS A 879 -2.45 24.00 16.68
C CYS A 879 -3.63 23.27 17.30
N CYS A 880 -4.03 22.14 16.72
CA CYS A 880 -5.10 21.31 17.27
C CYS A 880 -4.63 20.59 18.55
N SER A 881 -3.81 21.26 19.38
CA SER A 881 -3.47 20.84 20.73
C SER A 881 -4.68 20.87 21.66
N ASP A 882 -5.75 21.59 21.30
CA ASP A 882 -7.06 21.50 21.96
C ASP A 882 -7.89 20.30 21.49
N THR A 883 -7.23 19.19 21.17
CA THR A 883 -7.81 17.88 21.49
C THR A 883 -7.50 17.59 22.96
N SER A 884 -7.83 18.53 23.85
CA SER A 884 -8.33 18.15 25.14
C SER A 884 -9.52 17.25 24.84
N CYS A 885 -9.29 15.96 24.98
CA CYS A 885 -10.29 15.03 25.46
C CYS A 885 -10.74 15.49 26.86
N SER A 886 -11.25 16.72 26.98
CA SER A 886 -12.05 17.14 28.12
C SER A 886 -13.29 16.27 28.05
N GLU A 887 -13.25 15.18 28.81
CA GLU A 887 -14.17 15.01 29.92
C GLU A 887 -15.58 15.58 29.61
N ASP A 888 -16.32 14.91 28.73
CA ASP A 888 -17.73 14.66 28.99
C ASP A 888 -17.69 13.52 30.04
N ASP A 889 -17.71 13.80 31.35
CA ASP A 889 -18.85 14.33 32.11
C ASP A 889 -20.16 13.58 31.82
N ASP A 890 -20.10 12.25 31.97
CA ASP A 890 -21.24 11.48 32.44
C ASP A 890 -21.03 11.23 33.95
N GLY A 891 -21.47 12.21 34.74
CA GLY A 891 -21.78 12.00 36.14
C GLY A 891 -22.86 10.94 36.30
N ASP A 892 -22.51 9.89 37.05
CA ASP A 892 -23.36 8.95 37.79
C ASP A 892 -22.36 8.02 38.49
N ASP A 893 -22.42 7.65 39.76
CA ASP A 893 -23.25 7.97 40.91
C ASP A 893 -22.54 7.18 42.04
N ASN A 894 -22.34 7.85 43.18
CA ASN A 894 -22.01 7.32 44.51
C ASN A 894 -21.63 5.83 44.67
N GLY A 895 -20.42 5.60 45.18
CA GLY A 895 -20.04 4.32 45.77
C GLY A 895 -18.66 4.38 46.40
N ASP A 896 -18.62 4.87 47.64
CA ASP A 896 -17.51 4.71 48.59
C ASP A 896 -16.92 3.30 48.48
N ASP A 897 -15.61 3.19 48.28
CA ASP A 897 -14.81 2.05 48.73
C ASP A 897 -13.35 2.52 48.83
N ASP A 898 -13.01 3.01 50.01
CA ASP A 898 -11.65 3.20 50.51
C ASP A 898 -10.86 1.88 50.37
N TYR A 899 -9.84 1.87 49.52
CA TYR A 899 -8.77 0.90 49.60
C TYR A 899 -7.44 1.63 49.45
N ASP A 900 -6.94 2.11 50.60
CA ASP A 900 -5.52 2.35 50.84
C ASP A 900 -4.79 1.02 50.64
N PHE A 901 -3.95 0.95 49.60
CA PHE A 901 -2.95 -0.10 49.45
C PHE A 901 -1.59 0.60 49.35
N ASP A 902 -1.04 0.88 50.52
CA ASP A 902 0.39 1.07 50.70
C ASP A 902 1.08 -0.25 50.27
N ASP A 903 1.78 -0.22 49.14
CA ASP A 903 2.69 -1.29 48.73
C ASP A 903 4.11 -0.72 48.68
N ASP A 904 4.68 -0.61 49.88
CA ASP A 904 6.11 -0.60 50.10
C ASP A 904 6.65 -2.00 49.74
N SER A 905 7.26 -2.14 48.57
CA SER A 905 8.21 -3.21 48.28
C SER A 905 9.45 -2.62 47.61
N GLU A 906 10.28 -2.02 48.45
CA GLU A 906 11.74 -2.15 48.34
C GLU A 906 12.05 -3.64 48.46
N ASP A 907 12.43 -4.29 47.36
CA ASP A 907 13.14 -5.57 47.40
C ASP A 907 14.31 -5.49 46.41
N ASP A 908 15.48 -5.61 47.01
CA ASP A 908 16.80 -5.75 46.44
C ASP A 908 16.85 -6.87 45.38
N ASP A 909 17.54 -6.63 44.26
CA ASP A 909 18.13 -7.69 43.45
C ASP A 909 19.40 -7.14 42.76
N ASP A 910 20.45 -7.02 43.58
CA ASP A 910 21.85 -7.03 43.13
C ASP A 910 22.13 -8.36 42.42
N TYR A 911 22.35 -8.31 41.11
CA TYR A 911 22.92 -9.42 40.32
C TYR A 911 24.31 -9.01 39.81
N ASP A 912 25.25 -8.92 40.76
CA ASP A 912 26.69 -9.00 40.52
C ASP A 912 27.18 -10.43 40.80
N ASP A 913 28.29 -10.79 40.15
CA ASP A 913 29.12 -12.00 40.34
C ASP A 913 28.61 -13.36 39.86
N TYR A 914 28.98 -13.68 38.61
CA TYR A 914 29.50 -15.01 38.30
C TYR A 914 30.89 -14.87 37.68
N ASP A 915 31.87 -14.71 38.56
CA ASP A 915 33.23 -15.22 38.38
C ASP A 915 33.15 -16.76 38.37
N ASP A 916 33.20 -17.36 37.19
CA ASP A 916 33.57 -18.77 37.03
C ASP A 916 35.02 -18.81 36.49
N ASP A 917 35.95 -18.70 37.45
CA ASP A 917 37.28 -19.28 37.37
C ASP A 917 37.14 -20.81 37.42
N ASP A 918 37.23 -21.47 36.27
CA ASP A 918 37.62 -22.88 36.19
C ASP A 918 38.88 -22.97 35.28
N ASP A 919 40.01 -22.78 35.95
CA ASP A 919 41.32 -23.31 35.56
C ASP A 919 41.28 -24.86 35.49
N ASP A 920 42.29 -25.37 34.77
CA ASP A 920 42.85 -26.72 34.85
C ASP A 920 42.35 -27.82 33.87
N ASP A 921 43.31 -28.13 32.99
CA ASP A 921 43.83 -29.49 32.73
C ASP A 921 43.36 -30.26 31.48
N ASP A 922 44.26 -30.16 30.50
CA ASP A 922 45.07 -31.28 29.99
C ASP A 922 44.52 -32.31 28.97
N TRP A 923 45.10 -32.19 27.76
CA TRP A 923 45.66 -33.22 26.86
C TRP A 923 44.78 -34.34 26.23
N TRP A 924 45.03 -34.48 24.92
CA TRP A 924 44.84 -35.61 23.96
C TRP A 924 43.58 -35.64 23.11
#